data_AF-A0A3Q3B2A6-F1
#
_entry.id   AF-A0A3Q3B2A6-F1
#
_cell.length_a   1.000
_cell.length_b   1.000
_cell.length_c   1.000
_cell.angle_alpha   90.00
_cell.angle_beta   90.00
_cell.angle_gamma   90.00
#
_symmetry.space_group_name_H-M   'P 1'
#
loop_
_entity.id
_entity.type
_entity.pdbx_description
1 polymer ?
#
loop_
_entity_poly.entity_id
_entity_poly.type
_entity_poly.pdbx_seq_one_letter_code
_entity_poly.pdbx_strand_id
1 'polypeptide(L)'
;RLVSHRPSSRHPFCCKLSAKRPSLCLSGIVNEKLLSDYLHQVFPSTKQGPAVASIKSTEMTLTDVCLFSDQSVEGRLGPQPVVLDHTSGFEGLLFVDDDLLGVIGHSNFSSIRATTCVYKGKWAYEVLISSQGLMQIGWCTLSCRFNQEEGVGDTPDSYAYDGNRVRKWNVTTTNYGKSWAAGDVVSCLIDLDEGTITFCLNGQSLGTAFTNIKTGPGVAYFPAISLSFKESVAFNFGSRPLRYPSRYLPLQDPPTADLMKAHKLLGYIKNVLSTSTDTQEEKLVEKDSAVWRLHGDPTVLITLAHIFNHFAPLMCKVYLVEDVLMNFLLGILEGGGSVDEHPLIQQLLDLFWLLMEDHEVNECLKQLMMSLLRAYRFSPIIPDLGFQIHYLRLTTAILRHEKSRNFLFVSLTDGTFDVLRSVVFFYIKTPLRVKEAGLEELIPTTWWPTHFDKEGKDEREPKDESSDERLRRRAYERGCQRLKKRIEVVEELQVQILRLLLNNKDKTTGEASRYIFLNKFRKFLQENASNRGQHPTALCPPEYMVCFLHRLITAVRSYWDEGNRTSPASLSSEEAYVPPQLFYNGKVDYFDLQRLGGLLSHLKKTLKDDLASKANIIIDPAEIQATSMDDLDEDEESGAAQRPFGAAAMGAALARPSWLSSPTLGRANRFLSTAAVSLMTPRRPLSQPEKVKVRTLAVEQRTEEDSEF
;
A
#
# COMPACT_ATOMS: atom_id res chain seq x y z
N ARG A 1 -17.22 -65.15 -15.93
CA ARG A 1 -16.27 -65.79 -16.88
C ARG A 1 -15.53 -64.62 -17.52
N LEU A 2 -14.28 -64.31 -17.15
CA LEU A 2 -13.03 -64.93 -17.63
C LEU A 2 -12.92 -64.76 -19.17
N VAL A 3 -12.11 -63.86 -19.74
CA VAL A 3 -10.60 -63.77 -19.79
C VAL A 3 -10.02 -64.78 -20.81
N SER A 4 -9.09 -64.45 -21.71
CA SER A 4 -8.16 -63.28 -21.88
C SER A 4 -8.48 -62.44 -23.17
N HIS A 5 -7.64 -61.75 -23.96
CA HIS A 5 -6.16 -61.62 -24.10
C HIS A 5 -5.70 -60.33 -24.85
N ARG A 6 -4.43 -60.29 -25.30
CA ARG A 6 -3.67 -59.32 -26.16
C ARG A 6 -2.54 -60.13 -26.89
N PRO A 7 -1.63 -59.61 -27.77
CA PRO A 7 -1.33 -58.23 -28.20
C PRO A 7 -1.04 -58.01 -29.72
N SER A 8 -0.54 -56.80 -30.08
CA SER A 8 0.21 -56.42 -31.32
C SER A 8 -0.59 -56.29 -32.64
N SER A 9 -0.23 -55.43 -33.62
CA SER A 9 0.59 -54.19 -33.59
C SER A 9 0.35 -53.31 -34.85
N ARG A 10 0.46 -51.98 -34.70
CA ARG A 10 0.88 -50.98 -35.72
C ARG A 10 1.00 -49.57 -35.08
N HIS A 11 1.93 -48.75 -35.57
CA HIS A 11 2.24 -47.39 -35.09
C HIS A 11 1.53 -46.30 -35.98
N PRO A 12 1.78 -44.99 -35.82
CA PRO A 12 1.36 -44.18 -34.67
C PRO A 12 0.71 -42.83 -35.09
N PHE A 13 -0.12 -42.23 -34.22
CA PHE A 13 -0.45 -40.80 -34.33
C PHE A 13 -0.07 -40.06 -33.04
N CYS A 14 1.11 -39.42 -33.07
CA CYS A 14 1.68 -38.69 -31.93
C CYS A 14 1.26 -37.21 -31.98
N CYS A 15 0.01 -36.91 -31.59
CA CYS A 15 -0.40 -35.53 -31.33
C CYS A 15 0.22 -35.03 -30.02
N LYS A 16 1.47 -34.56 -30.09
CA LYS A 16 2.07 -33.74 -29.03
C LYS A 16 1.32 -32.42 -28.94
N LEU A 17 0.34 -32.31 -28.04
CA LEU A 17 -0.12 -31.00 -27.56
C LEU A 17 1.04 -30.36 -26.79
N SER A 18 1.82 -29.55 -27.51
CA SER A 18 2.76 -28.62 -26.89
C SER A 18 1.93 -27.56 -26.16
N ALA A 19 1.87 -27.66 -24.83
CA ALA A 19 1.26 -26.67 -23.97
C ALA A 19 2.08 -25.37 -23.95
N LYS A 20 2.12 -24.65 -25.07
CA LYS A 20 2.50 -23.25 -25.08
C LYS A 20 1.48 -22.50 -24.22
N ARG A 21 1.94 -21.98 -23.07
CA ARG A 21 1.23 -20.92 -22.37
C ARG A 21 0.91 -19.81 -23.38
N PRO A 22 -0.30 -19.21 -23.39
CA PRO A 22 -0.53 -18.01 -24.17
C PRO A 22 0.37 -16.91 -23.61
N SER A 23 1.42 -16.56 -24.34
CA SER A 23 2.18 -15.34 -24.08
C SER A 23 1.25 -14.15 -24.34
N LEU A 24 0.95 -13.37 -23.31
CA LEU A 24 0.29 -12.07 -23.51
C LEU A 24 1.17 -11.27 -24.48
N CYS A 25 0.64 -10.98 -25.67
CA CYS A 25 1.34 -10.15 -26.64
C CYS A 25 1.11 -8.69 -26.24
N LEU A 26 2.00 -8.16 -25.40
CA LEU A 26 2.04 -6.74 -25.02
C LEU A 26 2.58 -5.89 -26.18
N SER A 27 1.92 -5.94 -27.33
CA SER A 27 2.16 -5.05 -28.48
C SER A 27 1.49 -3.69 -28.25
N GLY A 28 1.89 -3.00 -27.18
CA GLY A 28 1.27 -1.76 -26.67
C GLY A 28 2.05 -0.47 -26.95
N ILE A 29 2.98 -0.49 -27.90
CA ILE A 29 3.90 0.63 -28.18
C ILE A 29 3.32 1.52 -29.29
N VAL A 30 3.06 2.78 -28.97
CA VAL A 30 2.74 3.81 -29.97
C VAL A 30 4.04 4.24 -30.66
N ASN A 31 4.29 3.74 -31.87
CA ASN A 31 5.48 4.06 -32.65
C ASN A 31 5.55 5.57 -32.93
N GLU A 32 6.59 6.24 -32.43
CA GLU A 32 6.73 7.70 -32.49
C GLU A 32 6.61 8.27 -33.91
N LYS A 33 7.18 7.56 -34.90
CA LYS A 33 7.10 7.99 -36.30
C LYS A 33 5.70 7.83 -36.86
N LEU A 34 5.04 6.68 -36.65
CA LEU A 34 3.67 6.46 -37.14
C LEU A 34 2.67 7.44 -36.48
N LEU A 35 2.86 7.78 -35.21
CA LEU A 35 2.07 8.81 -34.52
C LEU A 35 2.29 10.20 -35.14
N SER A 36 3.55 10.58 -35.37
CA SER A 36 3.90 11.84 -36.02
C SER A 36 3.30 11.95 -37.42
N ASP A 37 3.47 10.90 -38.24
CA ASP A 37 2.97 10.85 -39.61
C ASP A 37 1.43 10.92 -39.63
N TYR A 38 0.74 10.20 -38.72
CA TYR A 38 -0.71 10.27 -38.55
C TYR A 38 -1.21 11.67 -38.13
N LEU A 39 -0.60 12.29 -37.12
CA LEU A 39 -0.98 13.62 -36.64
C LEU A 39 -0.75 14.72 -37.70
N HIS A 40 0.20 14.54 -38.61
CA HIS A 40 0.38 15.41 -39.78
C HIS A 40 -0.60 15.11 -40.93
N GLN A 41 -1.06 13.87 -41.08
CA GLN A 41 -2.04 13.48 -42.09
C GLN A 41 -3.46 13.96 -41.73
N VAL A 42 -3.88 13.81 -40.48
CA VAL A 42 -5.22 14.24 -40.01
C VAL A 42 -5.33 15.77 -39.96
N PHE A 43 -4.22 16.46 -39.67
CA PHE A 43 -4.18 17.92 -39.57
C PHE A 43 -3.15 18.50 -40.57
N PRO A 44 -3.49 18.63 -41.85
CA PRO A 44 -2.57 19.17 -42.85
C PRO A 44 -2.21 20.63 -42.58
N SER A 45 -0.92 20.95 -42.60
CA SER A 45 -0.42 22.32 -42.43
C SER A 45 -0.83 23.22 -43.60
N THR A 46 -1.38 24.39 -43.31
CA THR A 46 -1.91 25.35 -44.31
C THR A 46 -0.82 26.14 -45.06
N LYS A 47 0.46 25.88 -44.81
CA LYS A 47 1.57 26.52 -45.53
C LYS A 47 1.97 25.74 -46.79
N GLN A 48 1.34 26.06 -47.91
CA GLN A 48 1.73 25.55 -49.22
C GLN A 48 3.10 26.08 -49.66
N GLY A 49 3.92 25.19 -50.21
CA GLY A 49 5.12 25.47 -51.01
C GLY A 49 5.20 24.43 -52.15
N PRO A 50 5.75 24.77 -53.33
CA PRO A 50 5.63 23.93 -54.51
C PRO A 50 6.43 22.62 -54.41
N ALA A 51 5.88 21.56 -55.01
CA ALA A 51 6.40 20.21 -54.89
C ALA A 51 7.69 19.97 -55.71
N VAL A 52 8.56 19.10 -55.18
CA VAL A 52 9.54 18.33 -55.94
C VAL A 52 9.20 16.85 -55.76
N ALA A 53 9.30 16.07 -56.83
CA ALA A 53 8.65 14.76 -56.92
C ALA A 53 9.54 13.56 -56.52
N SER A 54 8.86 12.42 -56.35
CA SER A 54 9.39 11.05 -56.33
C SER A 54 10.39 10.66 -55.22
N ILE A 55 9.83 10.11 -54.14
CA ILE A 55 10.28 8.79 -53.66
C ILE A 55 9.09 7.84 -53.80
N LYS A 56 9.28 6.72 -54.52
CA LYS A 56 8.31 5.62 -54.54
C LYS A 56 8.58 4.70 -53.35
N SER A 57 7.95 4.96 -52.21
CA SER A 57 7.79 3.95 -51.16
C SER A 57 6.51 3.14 -51.42
N THR A 58 6.58 1.85 -51.14
CA THR A 58 5.49 0.88 -51.25
C THR A 58 4.19 1.34 -50.59
N GLU A 59 3.05 0.94 -51.16
CA GLU A 59 1.72 1.05 -50.53
C GLU A 59 1.64 0.09 -49.32
N MET A 60 2.20 0.50 -48.18
CA MET A 60 1.76 -0.05 -46.89
C MET A 60 0.38 0.53 -46.61
N THR A 61 -0.63 -0.34 -46.61
CA THR A 61 -2.03 0.03 -46.42
C THR A 61 -2.27 0.61 -45.03
N LEU A 62 -3.23 1.53 -44.92
CA LEU A 62 -3.68 2.17 -43.67
C LEU A 62 -4.20 1.19 -42.60
N THR A 63 -4.24 -0.11 -42.88
CA THR A 63 -4.59 -1.19 -41.96
C THR A 63 -3.68 -1.26 -40.74
N ASP A 64 -2.38 -1.07 -40.92
CA ASP A 64 -1.39 -1.52 -39.92
C ASP A 64 -1.24 -0.51 -38.76
N VAL A 65 -1.69 0.73 -38.96
CA VAL A 65 -1.86 1.74 -37.89
C VAL A 65 -3.24 1.59 -37.22
N CYS A 66 -4.23 1.02 -37.92
CA CYS A 66 -5.62 0.90 -37.47
C CYS A 66 -5.93 -0.38 -36.68
N LEU A 67 -4.96 -1.25 -36.40
CA LEU A 67 -5.13 -2.47 -35.58
C LEU A 67 -5.44 -2.22 -34.08
N PHE A 68 -5.70 -0.97 -33.69
CA PHE A 68 -6.01 -0.55 -32.32
C PHE A 68 -7.42 0.06 -32.16
N SER A 69 -8.30 -0.04 -33.17
CA SER A 69 -9.65 0.54 -33.11
C SER A 69 -10.69 -0.45 -32.55
N ASP A 70 -10.81 -0.51 -31.22
CA ASP A 70 -12.10 -0.74 -30.59
C ASP A 70 -12.48 0.56 -29.85
N GLN A 71 -13.48 1.27 -30.38
CA GLN A 71 -13.98 2.58 -29.91
C GLN A 71 -12.93 3.72 -29.81
N SER A 72 -12.56 4.31 -30.95
CA SER A 72 -11.72 5.52 -30.98
C SER A 72 -12.51 6.79 -30.60
N VAL A 73 -12.34 7.27 -29.37
CA VAL A 73 -12.85 8.59 -28.95
C VAL A 73 -12.05 9.70 -29.65
N GLU A 74 -12.72 10.70 -30.22
CA GLU A 74 -12.05 11.83 -30.90
C GLU A 74 -11.16 12.60 -29.91
N GLY A 75 -9.94 12.98 -30.34
CA GLY A 75 -8.99 13.72 -29.51
C GLY A 75 -8.01 12.86 -28.70
N ARG A 76 -8.06 11.53 -28.81
CA ARG A 76 -7.24 10.56 -28.05
C ARG A 76 -6.51 9.60 -28.99
N LEU A 77 -5.23 9.24 -28.70
CA LEU A 77 -4.46 8.23 -29.43
C LEU A 77 -3.63 7.36 -28.49
N GLY A 78 -3.79 6.04 -28.60
CA GLY A 78 -3.11 5.04 -27.77
C GLY A 78 -4.04 3.88 -27.37
N PRO A 79 -3.50 2.79 -26.77
CA PRO A 79 -4.29 1.64 -26.35
C PRO A 79 -5.39 2.01 -25.34
N GLN A 80 -6.50 1.28 -25.30
CA GLN A 80 -7.59 1.58 -24.36
C GLN A 80 -7.15 1.42 -22.88
N PRO A 81 -6.40 0.36 -22.48
CA PRO A 81 -5.71 0.35 -21.19
C PRO A 81 -4.58 1.38 -21.21
N VAL A 82 -4.73 2.46 -20.43
CA VAL A 82 -3.69 3.48 -20.30
C VAL A 82 -2.80 3.15 -19.12
N VAL A 83 -1.50 3.07 -19.37
CA VAL A 83 -0.47 2.66 -18.41
C VAL A 83 0.82 3.45 -18.66
N LEU A 84 1.82 3.31 -17.79
CA LEU A 84 3.14 3.90 -17.94
C LEU A 84 3.99 3.13 -18.98
N ASP A 85 4.60 3.85 -19.93
CA ASP A 85 5.48 3.26 -20.95
C ASP A 85 6.89 3.01 -20.39
N HIS A 86 7.04 1.87 -19.74
CA HIS A 86 8.30 1.30 -19.25
C HIS A 86 9.18 0.68 -20.36
N THR A 87 8.84 0.87 -21.64
CA THR A 87 9.56 0.26 -22.78
C THR A 87 10.31 1.28 -23.64
N SER A 88 9.70 2.45 -23.91
CA SER A 88 10.28 3.53 -24.73
C SER A 88 10.04 4.93 -24.19
N GLY A 89 9.22 5.08 -23.15
CA GLY A 89 8.70 6.36 -22.68
C GLY A 89 9.33 6.85 -21.39
N PHE A 90 10.50 6.35 -21.03
CA PHE A 90 11.15 6.62 -19.74
C PHE A 90 12.66 6.86 -19.85
N GLU A 91 13.23 7.43 -18.80
CA GLU A 91 14.67 7.67 -18.64
C GLU A 91 15.04 7.59 -17.14
N GLY A 92 16.28 7.21 -16.84
CA GLY A 92 16.74 6.92 -15.49
C GLY A 92 16.20 5.59 -14.94
N LEU A 93 16.62 5.23 -13.72
CA LEU A 93 16.19 4.00 -13.07
C LEU A 93 14.85 4.18 -12.37
N LEU A 94 13.89 3.32 -12.70
CA LEU A 94 12.54 3.29 -12.13
C LEU A 94 12.20 1.88 -11.66
N PHE A 95 11.40 1.78 -10.60
CA PHE A 95 10.59 0.59 -10.34
C PHE A 95 9.13 0.93 -10.66
N VAL A 96 8.46 0.05 -11.40
CA VAL A 96 7.06 0.21 -11.84
C VAL A 96 6.29 -1.02 -11.34
N ASP A 97 5.08 -0.81 -10.81
CA ASP A 97 4.23 -1.89 -10.28
C ASP A 97 3.71 -2.80 -11.40
N ASP A 98 3.32 -4.04 -11.07
CA ASP A 98 2.82 -5.04 -12.03
C ASP A 98 1.59 -4.59 -12.84
N ASP A 99 0.79 -3.64 -12.33
CA ASP A 99 -0.36 -3.05 -13.04
C ASP A 99 0.02 -1.87 -13.95
N LEU A 100 1.31 -1.51 -13.98
CA LEU A 100 1.90 -0.40 -14.74
C LEU A 100 1.29 0.98 -14.43
N LEU A 101 0.71 1.15 -13.23
CA LEU A 101 0.16 2.43 -12.74
C LEU A 101 0.93 2.99 -11.55
N GLY A 102 1.54 2.15 -10.69
CA GLY A 102 2.46 2.57 -9.64
C GLY A 102 3.89 2.77 -10.14
N VAL A 103 4.61 3.77 -9.63
CA VAL A 103 6.02 4.03 -9.99
C VAL A 103 6.83 4.68 -8.86
N ILE A 104 8.11 4.30 -8.76
CA ILE A 104 9.08 4.77 -7.77
C ILE A 104 10.38 5.18 -8.47
N GLY A 105 10.89 6.38 -8.18
CA GLY A 105 12.18 6.88 -8.64
C GLY A 105 13.37 6.20 -7.94
N HIS A 106 14.35 5.72 -8.69
CA HIS A 106 15.60 5.14 -8.14
C HIS A 106 16.87 5.71 -8.81
N SER A 107 16.76 6.89 -9.43
CA SER A 107 17.90 7.75 -9.79
C SER A 107 17.73 9.16 -9.18
N ASN A 108 18.63 10.10 -9.49
CA ASN A 108 18.50 11.48 -9.03
C ASN A 108 17.23 12.15 -9.56
N PHE A 109 16.88 11.90 -10.83
CA PHE A 109 15.67 12.39 -11.47
C PHE A 109 15.29 11.47 -12.63
N SER A 110 14.42 10.50 -12.35
CA SER A 110 13.93 9.55 -13.37
C SER A 110 12.60 10.04 -13.94
N SER A 111 12.38 9.91 -15.24
CA SER A 111 11.19 10.44 -15.94
C SER A 111 10.43 9.34 -16.68
N ILE A 112 9.10 9.42 -16.74
CA ILE A 112 8.26 8.48 -17.51
C ILE A 112 6.96 9.14 -18.02
N ARG A 113 6.52 8.74 -19.22
CA ARG A 113 5.23 9.11 -19.84
C ARG A 113 4.27 7.91 -19.97
N ALA A 114 2.98 8.17 -20.14
CA ALA A 114 1.97 7.14 -20.39
C ALA A 114 1.98 6.63 -21.84
N THR A 115 1.31 5.51 -22.11
CA THR A 115 1.15 4.90 -23.45
C THR A 115 0.17 5.64 -24.36
N THR A 116 -0.58 6.61 -23.85
CA THR A 116 -1.66 7.30 -24.56
C THR A 116 -1.50 8.82 -24.48
N CYS A 117 -1.80 9.51 -25.58
CA CYS A 117 -1.78 10.96 -25.69
C CYS A 117 -3.12 11.54 -26.16
N VAL A 118 -3.27 12.85 -26.00
CA VAL A 118 -4.47 13.61 -26.35
C VAL A 118 -4.12 14.86 -27.19
N TYR A 119 -4.94 15.16 -28.20
CA TYR A 119 -4.67 16.20 -29.22
C TYR A 119 -5.82 17.19 -29.46
N LYS A 120 -7.04 16.92 -28.96
CA LYS A 120 -8.24 17.77 -29.05
C LYS A 120 -9.16 17.47 -27.86
N GLY A 121 -9.99 18.41 -27.41
CA GLY A 121 -10.94 18.18 -26.32
C GLY A 121 -10.33 18.37 -24.92
N LYS A 122 -11.08 17.94 -23.89
CA LYS A 122 -10.82 18.28 -22.49
C LYS A 122 -10.63 17.00 -21.66
N TRP A 123 -9.40 16.77 -21.22
CA TRP A 123 -8.96 15.49 -20.63
C TRP A 123 -8.37 15.62 -19.23
N ALA A 124 -8.49 14.54 -18.45
CA ALA A 124 -8.02 14.46 -17.07
C ALA A 124 -7.42 13.09 -16.73
N TYR A 125 -6.45 13.11 -15.83
CA TYR A 125 -6.02 11.95 -15.06
C TYR A 125 -5.70 12.37 -13.62
N GLU A 126 -5.60 11.41 -12.72
CA GLU A 126 -5.23 11.63 -11.32
C GLU A 126 -3.90 10.96 -10.96
N VAL A 127 -3.17 11.58 -10.03
CA VAL A 127 -1.95 11.02 -9.45
C VAL A 127 -2.08 11.00 -7.93
N LEU A 128 -2.03 9.80 -7.37
CA LEU A 128 -2.12 9.51 -5.95
C LEU A 128 -0.70 9.57 -5.37
N ILE A 129 -0.44 10.60 -4.57
CA ILE A 129 0.87 10.91 -4.00
C ILE A 129 1.21 9.88 -2.91
N SER A 130 2.26 9.08 -3.07
CA SER A 130 2.67 8.07 -2.07
C SER A 130 3.82 8.54 -1.17
N SER A 131 4.61 9.51 -1.60
CA SER A 131 5.63 10.21 -0.81
C SER A 131 5.65 11.71 -1.15
N GLN A 132 6.33 12.54 -0.38
CA GLN A 132 6.12 14.00 -0.37
C GLN A 132 7.33 14.85 -0.82
N GLY A 133 8.35 14.23 -1.43
CA GLY A 133 9.56 14.92 -1.89
C GLY A 133 9.46 15.46 -3.32
N LEU A 134 10.62 15.55 -4.00
CA LEU A 134 10.79 16.28 -5.25
C LEU A 134 10.25 15.47 -6.45
N MET A 135 9.16 15.97 -7.03
CA MET A 135 8.53 15.40 -8.22
C MET A 135 8.00 16.53 -9.10
N GLN A 136 7.88 16.29 -10.40
CA GLN A 136 7.22 17.19 -11.36
C GLN A 136 6.15 16.38 -12.10
N ILE A 137 4.88 16.73 -11.93
CA ILE A 137 3.73 16.00 -12.50
C ILE A 137 3.06 16.85 -13.58
N GLY A 138 2.82 16.31 -14.77
CA GLY A 138 2.03 17.03 -15.78
C GLY A 138 2.10 16.43 -17.17
N TRP A 139 2.21 17.28 -18.20
CA TRP A 139 2.02 16.89 -19.60
C TRP A 139 3.30 17.13 -20.41
N CYS A 140 3.62 16.23 -21.33
CA CYS A 140 4.69 16.44 -22.31
C CYS A 140 4.24 16.06 -23.74
N THR A 141 4.81 16.70 -24.76
CA THR A 141 4.63 16.25 -26.15
C THR A 141 5.64 15.17 -26.51
N LEU A 142 5.44 14.50 -27.65
CA LEU A 142 6.41 13.56 -28.22
C LEU A 142 7.81 14.17 -28.46
N SER A 143 7.92 15.49 -28.60
CA SER A 143 9.20 16.19 -28.77
C SER A 143 9.97 16.41 -27.46
N CYS A 144 9.34 16.21 -26.30
CA CYS A 144 10.01 16.28 -25.01
C CYS A 144 10.94 15.07 -24.84
N ARG A 145 12.25 15.32 -24.86
CA ARG A 145 13.27 14.32 -24.54
C ARG A 145 13.61 14.40 -23.05
N PHE A 146 13.63 13.27 -22.38
CA PHE A 146 14.12 13.17 -21.01
C PHE A 146 15.63 12.90 -21.02
N ASN A 147 16.33 13.37 -19.99
CA ASN A 147 17.68 12.96 -19.63
C ASN A 147 17.81 12.97 -18.09
N GLN A 148 19.02 12.79 -17.56
CA GLN A 148 19.24 12.72 -16.10
C GLN A 148 19.23 14.10 -15.40
N GLU A 149 19.17 15.20 -16.16
CA GLU A 149 19.14 16.58 -15.68
C GLU A 149 17.83 17.31 -16.04
N GLU A 150 17.22 17.00 -17.18
CA GLU A 150 15.97 17.61 -17.67
C GLU A 150 14.79 16.62 -17.66
N GLY A 151 13.73 16.98 -16.92
CA GLY A 151 12.49 16.23 -16.79
C GLY A 151 11.25 16.94 -17.33
N VAL A 152 10.07 16.52 -16.84
CA VAL A 152 8.76 17.05 -17.25
C VAL A 152 8.59 18.47 -16.68
N GLY A 153 8.53 19.46 -17.56
CA GLY A 153 8.46 20.88 -17.20
C GLY A 153 9.79 21.62 -17.35
N ASP A 154 10.89 20.95 -17.63
CA ASP A 154 12.18 21.60 -17.88
C ASP A 154 12.38 21.93 -19.37
N THR A 155 11.59 21.33 -20.27
CA THR A 155 11.64 21.59 -21.72
C THR A 155 10.45 22.44 -22.21
N PRO A 156 10.56 23.16 -23.36
CA PRO A 156 9.45 23.95 -23.91
C PRO A 156 8.21 23.10 -24.25
N ASP A 157 8.43 21.84 -24.58
CA ASP A 157 7.43 20.84 -24.95
C ASP A 157 6.87 20.07 -23.74
N SER A 158 7.08 20.55 -22.51
CA SER A 158 6.51 19.94 -21.29
C SER A 158 6.11 20.96 -20.21
N TYR A 159 5.11 20.58 -19.40
CA TYR A 159 4.40 21.46 -18.47
C TYR A 159 4.08 20.70 -17.18
N ALA A 160 4.63 21.12 -16.04
CA ALA A 160 4.46 20.38 -14.78
C ALA A 160 4.14 21.23 -13.56
N TYR A 161 3.67 20.54 -12.52
CA TYR A 161 3.44 21.02 -11.16
C TYR A 161 4.32 20.23 -10.18
N ASP A 162 4.99 20.96 -9.29
CA ASP A 162 5.79 20.46 -8.18
C ASP A 162 5.19 21.00 -6.87
N GLY A 163 4.43 20.15 -6.17
CA GLY A 163 3.81 20.47 -4.88
C GLY A 163 4.75 20.33 -3.68
N ASN A 164 6.00 19.94 -3.83
CA ASN A 164 6.98 20.05 -2.75
C ASN A 164 7.59 21.47 -2.75
N ARG A 165 7.96 21.97 -3.93
CA ARG A 165 8.51 23.33 -4.12
C ARG A 165 7.43 24.40 -4.39
N VAL A 166 6.15 24.03 -4.42
CA VAL A 166 4.95 24.87 -4.63
C VAL A 166 5.06 25.73 -5.90
N ARG A 167 5.34 25.05 -7.02
CA ARG A 167 5.78 25.65 -8.28
C ARG A 167 5.20 24.96 -9.51
N LYS A 168 5.06 25.73 -10.59
CA LYS A 168 4.86 25.21 -11.95
C LYS A 168 6.13 25.38 -12.78
N TRP A 169 6.34 24.49 -13.74
CA TRP A 169 7.55 24.36 -14.54
C TRP A 169 7.22 24.25 -16.04
N ASN A 170 7.82 25.12 -16.86
CA ASN A 170 7.91 25.02 -18.32
C ASN A 170 9.15 25.83 -18.76
N VAL A 171 10.32 25.17 -18.83
CA VAL A 171 11.69 25.74 -18.95
C VAL A 171 12.13 26.60 -17.76
N THR A 172 11.22 27.41 -17.23
CA THR A 172 11.43 28.26 -16.05
C THR A 172 10.38 27.92 -14.99
N THR A 173 10.69 28.26 -13.74
CA THR A 173 9.85 27.92 -12.58
C THR A 173 9.22 29.15 -11.94
N THR A 174 7.91 29.10 -11.71
CA THR A 174 7.12 30.16 -11.06
C THR A 174 6.26 29.60 -9.93
N ASN A 175 6.01 30.40 -8.89
CA ASN A 175 5.19 29.98 -7.74
C ASN A 175 3.75 29.65 -8.19
N TYR A 176 3.23 28.50 -7.77
CA TYR A 176 1.89 28.04 -8.15
C TYR A 176 1.40 26.92 -7.21
N GLY A 177 0.10 26.89 -6.93
CA GLY A 177 -0.54 25.80 -6.21
C GLY A 177 -0.35 25.83 -4.69
N LYS A 178 -0.24 24.64 -4.10
CA LYS A 178 -0.14 24.39 -2.65
C LYS A 178 0.99 23.38 -2.38
N SER A 179 1.20 23.01 -1.12
CA SER A 179 2.04 21.86 -0.80
C SER A 179 1.30 20.55 -1.16
N TRP A 180 2.00 19.45 -1.49
CA TRP A 180 1.45 18.07 -1.46
C TRP A 180 1.99 17.24 -0.30
N ALA A 181 1.26 16.20 0.08
CA ALA A 181 1.61 15.26 1.14
C ALA A 181 1.25 13.81 0.72
N ALA A 182 1.89 12.84 1.37
CA ALA A 182 1.58 11.42 1.14
C ALA A 182 0.09 11.13 1.46
N GLY A 183 -0.65 10.70 0.45
CA GLY A 183 -2.10 10.47 0.51
C GLY A 183 -2.95 11.53 -0.19
N ASP A 184 -2.38 12.65 -0.64
CA ASP A 184 -3.07 13.61 -1.52
C ASP A 184 -3.31 13.03 -2.92
N VAL A 185 -4.29 13.59 -3.64
CA VAL A 185 -4.49 13.33 -5.08
C VAL A 185 -4.34 14.63 -5.86
N VAL A 186 -3.51 14.60 -6.90
CA VAL A 186 -3.38 15.67 -7.88
C VAL A 186 -4.18 15.29 -9.13
N SER A 187 -5.24 16.03 -9.44
CA SER A 187 -5.96 15.90 -10.71
C SER A 187 -5.31 16.82 -11.75
N CYS A 188 -4.84 16.26 -12.85
CA CYS A 188 -4.16 16.99 -13.92
C CYS A 188 -5.13 17.18 -15.09
N LEU A 189 -5.50 18.43 -15.39
CA LEU A 189 -6.51 18.77 -16.39
C LEU A 189 -5.84 19.48 -17.58
N ILE A 190 -6.19 19.08 -18.80
CA ILE A 190 -5.78 19.76 -20.04
C ILE A 190 -7.01 20.07 -20.90
N ASP A 191 -7.11 21.32 -21.33
CA ASP A 191 -8.14 21.83 -22.21
C ASP A 191 -7.48 22.19 -23.54
N LEU A 192 -7.59 21.32 -24.53
CA LEU A 192 -6.93 21.48 -25.83
C LEU A 192 -7.73 22.37 -26.78
N ASP A 193 -8.98 22.69 -26.43
CA ASP A 193 -9.84 23.59 -27.18
C ASP A 193 -9.55 25.07 -26.81
N GLU A 194 -9.37 25.35 -25.52
CA GLU A 194 -8.98 26.67 -24.98
C GLU A 194 -7.44 26.83 -24.84
N GLY A 195 -6.68 25.76 -25.05
CA GLY A 195 -5.22 25.75 -24.94
C GLY A 195 -4.71 26.01 -23.51
N THR A 196 -5.30 25.37 -22.49
CA THR A 196 -4.93 25.58 -21.07
C THR A 196 -4.62 24.29 -20.32
N ILE A 197 -3.82 24.40 -19.25
CA ILE A 197 -3.55 23.33 -18.27
C ILE A 197 -3.89 23.84 -16.87
N THR A 198 -4.58 23.04 -16.09
CA THR A 198 -5.00 23.33 -14.71
C THR A 198 -4.74 22.12 -13.82
N PHE A 199 -4.26 22.34 -12.59
CA PHE A 199 -4.12 21.28 -11.60
C PHE A 199 -5.13 21.49 -10.46
N CYS A 200 -5.62 20.39 -9.90
CA CYS A 200 -6.40 20.37 -8.67
C CYS A 200 -5.67 19.55 -7.61
N LEU A 201 -5.78 19.94 -6.34
CA LEU A 201 -5.31 19.16 -5.19
C LEU A 201 -6.53 18.76 -4.36
N ASN A 202 -6.77 17.46 -4.21
CA ASN A 202 -7.94 16.89 -3.53
C ASN A 202 -9.27 17.53 -4.01
N GLY A 203 -9.44 17.62 -5.33
CA GLY A 203 -10.60 18.24 -6.00
C GLY A 203 -10.63 19.78 -5.99
N GLN A 204 -9.83 20.46 -5.16
CA GLN A 204 -9.75 21.92 -5.15
C GLN A 204 -8.86 22.41 -6.30
N SER A 205 -9.42 23.21 -7.21
CA SER A 205 -8.62 23.85 -8.27
C SER A 205 -7.56 24.78 -7.67
N LEU A 206 -6.35 24.70 -8.24
CA LEU A 206 -5.21 25.55 -7.91
C LEU A 206 -5.14 26.79 -8.82
N GLY A 207 -6.17 27.03 -9.65
CA GLY A 207 -6.18 28.01 -10.73
C GLY A 207 -5.44 27.52 -11.98
N THR A 208 -5.60 28.23 -13.09
CA THR A 208 -4.96 27.86 -14.37
C THR A 208 -3.44 27.96 -14.26
N ALA A 209 -2.73 26.88 -14.57
CA ALA A 209 -1.28 26.84 -14.54
C ALA A 209 -0.68 27.43 -15.82
N PHE A 210 -1.19 27.03 -16.98
CA PHE A 210 -0.65 27.43 -18.28
C PHE A 210 -1.79 27.78 -19.25
N THR A 211 -1.55 28.75 -20.13
CA THR A 211 -2.47 29.24 -21.16
C THR A 211 -1.71 29.44 -22.47
N ASN A 212 -2.40 29.37 -23.61
CA ASN A 212 -1.80 29.38 -24.94
C ASN A 212 -0.76 28.25 -25.13
N ILE A 213 -1.06 27.05 -24.61
CA ILE A 213 -0.21 25.88 -24.86
C ILE A 213 -0.21 25.54 -26.37
N LYS A 214 0.87 24.92 -26.84
CA LYS A 214 1.09 24.55 -28.24
C LYS A 214 0.04 23.52 -28.69
N THR A 215 -0.80 23.85 -29.68
CA THR A 215 -1.82 22.93 -30.24
C THR A 215 -1.75 22.90 -31.77
N GLY A 216 -2.38 21.89 -32.39
CA GLY A 216 -2.49 21.75 -33.85
C GLY A 216 -1.64 20.61 -34.46
N PRO A 217 -1.33 20.69 -35.77
CA PRO A 217 -0.64 19.63 -36.52
C PRO A 217 0.61 19.05 -35.85
N GLY A 218 0.66 17.73 -35.71
CA GLY A 218 1.81 17.03 -35.11
C GLY A 218 1.93 17.17 -33.58
N VAL A 219 0.96 17.78 -32.89
CA VAL A 219 1.04 18.03 -31.44
C VAL A 219 -0.02 17.21 -30.70
N ALA A 220 0.46 16.35 -29.79
CA ALA A 220 -0.34 15.63 -28.82
C ALA A 220 0.41 15.56 -27.48
N TYR A 221 -0.34 15.53 -26.38
CA TYR A 221 0.18 15.54 -25.02
C TYR A 221 -0.02 14.20 -24.31
N PHE A 222 1.05 13.65 -23.76
CA PHE A 222 1.05 12.51 -22.86
C PHE A 222 1.06 12.98 -21.41
N PRO A 223 0.33 12.32 -20.49
CA PRO A 223 0.65 12.35 -19.07
C PRO A 223 2.10 11.91 -18.84
N ALA A 224 2.81 12.61 -17.97
CA ALA A 224 4.17 12.29 -17.60
C ALA A 224 4.51 12.76 -16.17
N ILE A 225 5.57 12.18 -15.62
CA ILE A 225 6.14 12.55 -14.32
C ILE A 225 7.67 12.45 -14.34
N SER A 226 8.32 13.30 -13.56
CA SER A 226 9.71 13.13 -13.12
C SER A 226 9.78 12.98 -11.59
N LEU A 227 10.61 12.08 -11.11
CA LEU A 227 10.69 11.60 -9.72
C LEU A 227 12.13 11.62 -9.22
N SER A 228 12.39 12.21 -8.06
CA SER A 228 13.68 12.04 -7.38
C SER A 228 13.80 10.68 -6.67
N PHE A 229 15.01 10.34 -6.22
CA PHE A 229 15.31 9.10 -5.52
C PHE A 229 14.35 8.80 -4.34
N LYS A 230 13.76 7.60 -4.36
CA LYS A 230 12.73 7.08 -3.44
C LYS A 230 11.37 7.78 -3.48
N GLU A 231 11.14 8.75 -4.37
CA GLU A 231 9.81 9.34 -4.53
C GLU A 231 8.88 8.44 -5.34
N SER A 232 7.59 8.46 -5.00
CA SER A 232 6.62 7.44 -5.41
C SER A 232 5.20 7.98 -5.60
N VAL A 233 4.52 7.48 -6.63
CA VAL A 233 3.11 7.79 -6.94
C VAL A 233 2.39 6.57 -7.50
N ALA A 234 1.06 6.64 -7.57
CA ALA A 234 0.25 5.76 -8.41
C ALA A 234 -0.70 6.59 -9.28
N PHE A 235 -0.80 6.27 -10.56
CA PHE A 235 -1.68 6.93 -11.51
C PHE A 235 -3.08 6.32 -11.52
N ASN A 236 -4.09 7.16 -11.78
CA ASN A 236 -5.38 6.70 -12.28
C ASN A 236 -5.75 7.48 -13.55
N PHE A 237 -5.65 6.81 -14.69
CA PHE A 237 -6.06 7.34 -15.99
C PHE A 237 -7.56 7.15 -16.30
N GLY A 238 -8.32 6.45 -15.42
CA GLY A 238 -9.69 6.01 -15.67
C GLY A 238 -9.88 4.48 -15.67
N SER A 239 -8.81 3.71 -15.44
CA SER A 239 -8.89 2.26 -15.19
C SER A 239 -9.71 1.88 -13.95
N ARG A 240 -9.93 2.87 -13.07
CA ARG A 240 -10.72 2.84 -11.82
C ARG A 240 -11.47 4.18 -11.71
N PRO A 241 -12.56 4.30 -10.94
CA PRO A 241 -13.25 5.58 -10.76
C PRO A 241 -12.30 6.72 -10.35
N LEU A 242 -12.43 7.88 -10.99
CA LEU A 242 -11.68 9.08 -10.55
C LEU A 242 -12.21 9.54 -9.19
N ARG A 243 -11.32 9.86 -8.26
CA ARG A 243 -11.68 10.27 -6.89
C ARG A 243 -12.33 11.65 -6.87
N TYR A 244 -11.94 12.54 -7.77
CA TYR A 244 -12.52 13.87 -7.94
C TYR A 244 -12.99 14.07 -9.40
N PRO A 245 -14.16 13.51 -9.78
CA PRO A 245 -14.73 13.67 -11.11
C PRO A 245 -14.92 15.15 -11.48
N SER A 246 -14.72 15.47 -12.75
CA SER A 246 -14.81 16.84 -13.27
C SER A 246 -15.56 16.88 -14.61
N ARG A 247 -15.54 18.03 -15.30
CA ARG A 247 -16.10 18.18 -16.66
C ARG A 247 -15.17 17.67 -17.78
N TYR A 248 -14.01 17.13 -17.42
CA TYR A 248 -12.98 16.61 -18.33
C TYR A 248 -13.09 15.09 -18.41
N LEU A 249 -12.84 14.51 -19.58
CA LEU A 249 -12.90 13.07 -19.81
C LEU A 249 -11.67 12.36 -19.22
N PRO A 250 -11.81 11.16 -18.62
CA PRO A 250 -10.67 10.33 -18.27
C PRO A 250 -9.94 9.85 -19.53
N LEU A 251 -8.64 9.57 -19.43
CA LEU A 251 -7.85 9.00 -20.56
C LEU A 251 -8.19 7.54 -20.86
N GLN A 252 -8.87 6.84 -19.95
CA GLN A 252 -9.44 5.52 -20.15
C GLN A 252 -10.93 5.57 -19.81
N ASP A 253 -11.77 5.21 -20.77
CA ASP A 253 -13.22 5.34 -20.63
C ASP A 253 -13.81 4.39 -19.57
N PRO A 254 -14.78 4.84 -18.74
CA PRO A 254 -15.52 3.97 -17.84
C PRO A 254 -16.28 2.88 -18.60
N PRO A 255 -16.37 1.64 -18.08
CA PRO A 255 -17.07 0.52 -18.71
C PRO A 255 -18.60 0.69 -18.60
N THR A 256 -19.14 1.71 -19.26
CA THR A 256 -20.46 2.30 -19.02
C THR A 256 -21.61 1.32 -19.26
N ALA A 257 -21.49 0.45 -20.27
CA ALA A 257 -22.46 -0.62 -20.52
C ALA A 257 -22.51 -1.65 -19.37
N ASP A 258 -21.35 -2.03 -18.83
CA ASP A 258 -21.27 -2.95 -17.70
C ASP A 258 -21.70 -2.29 -16.38
N LEU A 259 -21.39 -1.01 -16.17
CA LEU A 259 -21.85 -0.22 -15.01
C LEU A 259 -23.39 -0.20 -14.94
N MET A 260 -24.05 0.17 -16.03
CA MET A 260 -25.52 0.14 -16.12
C MET A 260 -26.09 -1.26 -15.86
N LYS A 261 -25.42 -2.31 -16.36
CA LYS A 261 -25.83 -3.71 -16.13
C LYS A 261 -25.62 -4.12 -14.66
N ALA A 262 -24.49 -3.78 -14.06
CA ALA A 262 -24.13 -4.11 -12.68
C ALA A 262 -25.07 -3.44 -11.67
N HIS A 263 -25.32 -2.13 -11.78
CA HIS A 263 -26.29 -1.44 -10.92
C HIS A 263 -27.70 -2.02 -11.05
N LYS A 264 -28.14 -2.37 -12.27
CA LYS A 264 -29.46 -2.96 -12.52
C LYS A 264 -29.60 -4.34 -11.88
N LEU A 265 -28.60 -5.21 -12.02
CA LEU A 265 -28.57 -6.53 -11.40
C LEU A 265 -28.50 -6.43 -9.87
N LEU A 266 -27.67 -5.53 -9.33
CA LEU A 266 -27.58 -5.28 -7.90
C LEU A 266 -28.91 -4.76 -7.31
N GLY A 267 -29.62 -3.89 -8.06
CA GLY A 267 -30.97 -3.47 -7.73
C GLY A 267 -31.95 -4.64 -7.65
N TYR A 268 -31.85 -5.62 -8.56
CA TYR A 268 -32.64 -6.84 -8.48
C TYR A 268 -32.26 -7.72 -7.28
N ILE A 269 -30.98 -7.88 -6.94
CA ILE A 269 -30.54 -8.57 -5.71
C ILE A 269 -31.17 -7.89 -4.48
N LYS A 270 -31.02 -6.56 -4.35
CA LYS A 270 -31.60 -5.79 -3.24
C LYS A 270 -33.11 -5.99 -3.14
N ASN A 271 -33.83 -5.89 -4.26
CA ASN A 271 -35.28 -6.04 -4.27
C ASN A 271 -35.70 -7.45 -3.82
N VAL A 272 -35.10 -8.51 -4.39
CA VAL A 272 -35.42 -9.90 -4.05
C VAL A 272 -35.15 -10.19 -2.56
N LEU A 273 -34.03 -9.71 -2.02
CA LEU A 273 -33.73 -9.83 -0.59
C LEU A 273 -34.75 -9.08 0.28
N SER A 274 -35.13 -7.86 -0.11
CA SER A 274 -36.15 -7.08 0.63
C SER A 274 -37.54 -7.74 0.62
N THR A 275 -37.95 -8.35 -0.50
CA THR A 275 -39.22 -9.10 -0.57
C THR A 275 -39.21 -10.41 0.22
N SER A 276 -38.03 -10.91 0.60
CA SER A 276 -37.89 -12.12 1.44
C SER A 276 -37.77 -11.84 2.94
N THR A 277 -37.67 -10.56 3.34
CA THR A 277 -37.37 -10.18 4.74
C THR A 277 -38.54 -9.59 5.52
N ASP A 278 -39.68 -9.23 4.90
CA ASP A 278 -40.89 -8.83 5.63
C ASP A 278 -42.20 -9.33 4.97
N THR A 279 -43.21 -9.55 5.82
CA THR A 279 -44.63 -9.62 5.46
C THR A 279 -45.58 -9.46 6.66
N GLN A 280 -45.10 -9.37 7.91
CA GLN A 280 -45.96 -9.33 9.11
C GLN A 280 -45.43 -8.61 10.37
N GLU A 281 -44.14 -8.26 10.51
CA GLU A 281 -43.65 -7.56 11.72
C GLU A 281 -42.60 -6.49 11.36
N GLU A 282 -42.88 -5.22 11.69
CA GLU A 282 -41.99 -4.06 11.49
C GLU A 282 -40.79 -4.05 12.50
N LYS A 283 -40.09 -5.17 12.63
CA LYS A 283 -38.81 -5.30 13.33
C LYS A 283 -37.88 -6.25 12.61
N LEU A 284 -36.60 -5.87 12.55
CA LEU A 284 -35.51 -6.79 12.23
C LEU A 284 -35.35 -7.80 13.37
N VAL A 285 -36.15 -8.86 13.36
CA VAL A 285 -35.97 -10.03 14.21
C VAL A 285 -34.74 -10.80 13.72
N GLU A 286 -33.78 -11.04 14.59
CA GLU A 286 -32.64 -11.90 14.30
C GLU A 286 -33.12 -13.29 13.87
N LYS A 287 -32.89 -13.62 12.59
CA LYS A 287 -32.94 -14.99 12.08
C LYS A 287 -31.50 -15.44 11.85
N ASP A 288 -31.12 -16.51 12.54
CA ASP A 288 -29.79 -17.12 12.45
C ASP A 288 -29.31 -17.24 10.98
N SER A 289 -28.06 -16.85 10.72
CA SER A 289 -27.43 -17.02 9.39
C SER A 289 -27.41 -18.49 8.93
N ALA A 290 -27.61 -19.44 9.85
CA ALA A 290 -27.76 -20.86 9.57
C ALA A 290 -28.98 -21.23 8.68
N VAL A 291 -30.03 -20.40 8.63
CA VAL A 291 -31.33 -20.74 7.99
C VAL A 291 -31.25 -20.83 6.46
N TRP A 292 -30.30 -20.16 5.81
CA TRP A 292 -30.09 -20.27 4.36
C TRP A 292 -29.56 -21.64 3.90
N ARG A 293 -29.28 -22.58 4.83
CA ARG A 293 -29.13 -24.01 4.49
C ARG A 293 -30.47 -24.64 4.13
N LEU A 294 -30.72 -24.77 2.83
CA LEU A 294 -31.83 -25.50 2.19
C LEU A 294 -33.27 -24.96 2.41
N HIS A 295 -33.49 -23.92 3.23
CA HIS A 295 -34.84 -23.48 3.62
C HIS A 295 -35.27 -22.10 3.11
N GLY A 296 -34.51 -21.48 2.20
CA GLY A 296 -35.03 -20.37 1.40
C GLY A 296 -36.05 -20.87 0.37
N ASP A 297 -37.02 -20.04 -0.02
CA ASP A 297 -37.95 -20.36 -1.11
C ASP A 297 -37.15 -20.75 -2.38
N PRO A 298 -37.35 -21.96 -2.96
CA PRO A 298 -36.68 -22.37 -4.18
C PRO A 298 -36.83 -21.35 -5.32
N THR A 299 -37.96 -20.64 -5.39
CA THR A 299 -38.23 -19.59 -6.37
C THR A 299 -37.29 -18.40 -6.21
N VAL A 300 -37.03 -17.99 -4.96
CA VAL A 300 -36.07 -16.93 -4.62
C VAL A 300 -34.65 -17.36 -4.95
N LEU A 301 -34.25 -18.58 -4.56
CA LEU A 301 -32.91 -19.10 -4.83
C LEU A 301 -32.62 -19.28 -6.32
N ILE A 302 -33.57 -19.79 -7.11
CA ILE A 302 -33.45 -19.90 -8.58
C ILE A 302 -33.38 -18.51 -9.23
N THR A 303 -34.17 -17.56 -8.75
CA THR A 303 -34.14 -16.17 -9.24
C THR A 303 -32.80 -15.50 -8.95
N LEU A 304 -32.28 -15.65 -7.72
CA LEU A 304 -30.96 -15.16 -7.36
C LEU A 304 -29.86 -15.84 -8.20
N ALA A 305 -29.88 -17.16 -8.38
CA ALA A 305 -28.92 -17.87 -9.22
C ALA A 305 -28.88 -17.32 -10.67
N HIS A 306 -30.05 -17.02 -11.26
CA HIS A 306 -30.11 -16.44 -12.60
C HIS A 306 -29.57 -15.00 -12.66
N ILE A 307 -29.78 -14.19 -11.61
CA ILE A 307 -29.17 -12.85 -11.48
C ILE A 307 -27.65 -12.96 -11.30
N PHE A 308 -27.18 -13.88 -10.46
CA PHE A 308 -25.76 -14.10 -10.17
C PHE A 308 -24.98 -14.56 -11.41
N ASN A 309 -25.55 -15.46 -12.23
CA ASN A 309 -25.02 -15.85 -13.55
C ASN A 309 -24.79 -14.68 -14.54
N HIS A 310 -25.29 -13.48 -14.24
CA HIS A 310 -25.03 -12.26 -15.01
C HIS A 310 -24.30 -11.15 -14.24
N PHE A 311 -24.18 -11.29 -12.92
CA PHE A 311 -23.54 -10.34 -11.99
C PHE A 311 -22.12 -10.77 -11.63
N ALA A 312 -21.88 -12.06 -11.42
CA ALA A 312 -20.59 -12.61 -10.99
C ALA A 312 -19.44 -12.30 -11.98
N PRO A 313 -19.61 -12.43 -13.32
CA PRO A 313 -18.54 -12.06 -14.27
C PRO A 313 -18.26 -10.56 -14.33
N LEU A 314 -19.15 -9.71 -13.79
CA LEU A 314 -18.92 -8.27 -13.64
C LEU A 314 -18.12 -7.98 -12.37
N MET A 315 -18.33 -8.74 -11.30
CA MET A 315 -17.59 -8.58 -10.04
C MET A 315 -16.14 -9.04 -10.11
N CYS A 316 -15.71 -9.64 -11.22
CA CYS A 316 -14.29 -9.86 -11.54
C CYS A 316 -13.58 -8.58 -12.08
N LYS A 317 -14.31 -7.50 -12.39
CA LYS A 317 -13.74 -6.27 -12.98
C LYS A 317 -13.51 -5.19 -11.94
N VAL A 318 -12.25 -4.78 -11.74
CA VAL A 318 -11.81 -3.82 -10.70
C VAL A 318 -12.69 -2.56 -10.62
N TYR A 319 -12.96 -1.92 -11.76
CA TYR A 319 -13.79 -0.71 -11.83
C TYR A 319 -15.19 -0.95 -11.23
N LEU A 320 -15.83 -2.07 -11.56
CA LEU A 320 -17.19 -2.40 -11.11
C LEU A 320 -17.21 -2.80 -9.63
N VAL A 321 -16.14 -3.41 -9.13
CA VAL A 321 -15.99 -3.70 -7.70
C VAL A 321 -15.80 -2.42 -6.89
N GLU A 322 -14.99 -1.48 -7.36
CA GLU A 322 -14.71 -0.20 -6.69
C GLU A 322 -15.93 0.76 -6.77
N ASP A 323 -16.63 0.81 -7.92
CA ASP A 323 -17.76 1.74 -8.16
C ASP A 323 -19.13 1.21 -7.70
N VAL A 324 -19.40 -0.09 -7.86
CA VAL A 324 -20.74 -0.68 -7.65
C VAL A 324 -20.80 -1.47 -6.33
N LEU A 325 -19.91 -2.45 -6.15
CA LEU A 325 -19.97 -3.34 -4.99
C LEU A 325 -19.49 -2.67 -3.70
N MET A 326 -18.31 -2.03 -3.73
CA MET A 326 -17.74 -1.39 -2.56
C MET A 326 -18.65 -0.27 -2.07
N ASN A 327 -19.10 0.63 -2.96
CA ASN A 327 -20.02 1.72 -2.60
C ASN A 327 -21.36 1.20 -2.04
N PHE A 328 -21.90 0.09 -2.56
CA PHE A 328 -23.11 -0.52 -2.00
C PHE A 328 -22.91 -1.10 -0.60
N LEU A 329 -21.81 -1.84 -0.39
CA LEU A 329 -21.48 -2.41 0.93
C LEU A 329 -21.13 -1.32 1.96
N LEU A 330 -20.53 -0.21 1.53
CA LEU A 330 -20.32 0.99 2.34
C LEU A 330 -21.66 1.65 2.69
N GLY A 331 -22.58 1.79 1.72
CA GLY A 331 -23.94 2.29 1.93
C GLY A 331 -24.76 1.53 2.99
N ILE A 332 -24.52 0.22 3.16
CA ILE A 332 -25.13 -0.58 4.24
C ILE A 332 -24.64 -0.15 5.64
N LEU A 333 -23.45 0.46 5.73
CA LEU A 333 -22.80 0.90 6.97
C LEU A 333 -23.00 2.40 7.29
N GLU A 334 -23.66 3.16 6.42
CA GLU A 334 -23.88 4.61 6.60
C GLU A 334 -24.80 4.95 7.78
N GLY A 335 -25.71 4.04 8.16
CA GLY A 335 -26.62 4.23 9.31
C GLY A 335 -25.92 4.27 10.67
N GLY A 336 -24.61 3.98 10.73
CA GLY A 336 -23.90 3.78 11.99
C GLY A 336 -24.14 2.38 12.58
N GLY A 337 -23.78 2.21 13.84
CA GLY A 337 -23.84 0.92 14.54
C GLY A 337 -22.47 0.24 14.76
N SER A 338 -22.50 -0.92 15.39
CA SER A 338 -21.41 -1.90 15.44
C SER A 338 -21.40 -2.76 14.17
N VAL A 339 -20.25 -3.36 13.87
CA VAL A 339 -20.11 -4.31 12.74
C VAL A 339 -20.98 -5.57 12.94
N ASP A 340 -21.40 -5.84 14.18
CA ASP A 340 -22.38 -6.87 14.54
C ASP A 340 -23.78 -6.62 13.97
N GLU A 341 -24.18 -5.35 13.77
CA GLU A 341 -25.56 -4.95 13.47
C GLU A 341 -25.90 -4.98 11.97
N HIS A 342 -25.00 -5.52 11.12
CA HIS A 342 -25.15 -5.54 9.66
C HIS A 342 -25.17 -6.98 9.06
N PRO A 343 -26.17 -7.82 9.40
CA PRO A 343 -26.27 -9.20 8.93
C PRO A 343 -26.37 -9.31 7.40
N LEU A 344 -26.87 -8.28 6.71
CA LEU A 344 -26.97 -8.21 5.26
C LEU A 344 -25.61 -8.43 4.56
N ILE A 345 -24.50 -7.95 5.13
CA ILE A 345 -23.17 -8.17 4.54
C ILE A 345 -22.75 -9.64 4.66
N GLN A 346 -23.07 -10.31 5.77
CA GLN A 346 -22.80 -11.73 5.93
C GLN A 346 -23.65 -12.56 4.96
N GLN A 347 -24.96 -12.25 4.84
CA GLN A 347 -25.88 -12.92 3.91
C GLN A 347 -25.48 -12.75 2.44
N LEU A 348 -25.01 -11.56 2.04
CA LEU A 348 -24.48 -11.33 0.69
C LEU A 348 -23.22 -12.17 0.43
N LEU A 349 -22.31 -12.27 1.40
CA LEU A 349 -21.12 -13.12 1.28
C LEU A 349 -21.47 -14.62 1.25
N ASP A 350 -22.42 -15.08 2.06
CA ASP A 350 -22.93 -16.45 1.99
C ASP A 350 -23.55 -16.76 0.62
N LEU A 351 -24.27 -15.80 0.01
CA LEU A 351 -24.80 -15.92 -1.36
C LEU A 351 -23.72 -15.92 -2.43
N PHE A 352 -22.65 -15.14 -2.27
CA PHE A 352 -21.50 -15.18 -3.19
C PHE A 352 -20.87 -16.58 -3.19
N TRP A 353 -20.59 -17.12 -1.99
CA TRP A 353 -20.10 -18.49 -1.78
C TRP A 353 -21.13 -19.62 -2.04
N LEU A 354 -22.31 -19.30 -2.59
CA LEU A 354 -23.36 -20.26 -2.93
C LEU A 354 -23.76 -20.21 -4.42
N LEU A 355 -23.65 -19.04 -5.06
CA LEU A 355 -24.23 -18.76 -6.39
C LEU A 355 -23.22 -18.29 -7.45
N MET A 356 -21.97 -18.06 -7.08
CA MET A 356 -20.86 -17.73 -7.98
C MET A 356 -19.90 -18.92 -8.08
N GLU A 357 -19.11 -19.01 -9.15
CA GLU A 357 -18.01 -19.98 -9.18
C GLU A 357 -16.87 -19.54 -8.23
N ASP A 358 -16.11 -20.50 -7.68
CA ASP A 358 -14.96 -20.23 -6.80
C ASP A 358 -14.05 -19.14 -7.38
N HIS A 359 -13.72 -19.24 -8.68
CA HIS A 359 -12.82 -18.30 -9.35
C HIS A 359 -13.35 -16.86 -9.38
N GLU A 360 -14.67 -16.68 -9.43
CA GLU A 360 -15.33 -15.38 -9.43
C GLU A 360 -15.37 -14.78 -8.02
N VAL A 361 -15.73 -15.57 -7.00
CA VAL A 361 -15.70 -15.12 -5.60
C VAL A 361 -14.29 -14.69 -5.21
N ASN A 362 -13.30 -15.49 -5.63
CA ASN A 362 -11.90 -15.27 -5.31
C ASN A 362 -11.37 -13.95 -5.88
N GLU A 363 -11.64 -13.65 -7.16
CA GLU A 363 -11.23 -12.38 -7.77
C GLU A 363 -12.06 -11.19 -7.26
N CYS A 364 -13.37 -11.37 -7.03
CA CYS A 364 -14.24 -10.36 -6.43
C CYS A 364 -13.74 -9.92 -5.04
N LEU A 365 -13.49 -10.87 -4.13
CA LEU A 365 -12.98 -10.59 -2.79
C LEU A 365 -11.58 -9.96 -2.81
N LYS A 366 -10.70 -10.45 -3.70
CA LYS A 366 -9.37 -9.87 -3.94
C LYS A 366 -9.45 -8.41 -4.35
N GLN A 367 -10.26 -8.08 -5.36
CA GLN A 367 -10.39 -6.71 -5.85
C GLN A 367 -11.10 -5.80 -4.84
N LEU A 368 -12.08 -6.32 -4.09
CA LEU A 368 -12.76 -5.57 -3.03
C LEU A 368 -11.79 -5.19 -1.90
N MET A 369 -10.98 -6.15 -1.42
CA MET A 369 -9.98 -5.89 -0.38
C MET A 369 -8.86 -4.96 -0.86
N MET A 370 -8.40 -5.09 -2.11
CA MET A 370 -7.39 -4.18 -2.68
C MET A 370 -7.95 -2.76 -2.92
N SER A 371 -9.22 -2.63 -3.29
CA SER A 371 -9.91 -1.35 -3.44
C SER A 371 -10.10 -0.67 -2.09
N LEU A 372 -10.51 -1.41 -1.05
CA LEU A 372 -10.57 -0.92 0.32
C LEU A 372 -9.20 -0.48 0.85
N LEU A 373 -8.14 -1.23 0.53
CA LEU A 373 -6.78 -0.89 0.92
C LEU A 373 -6.33 0.43 0.26
N ARG A 374 -6.62 0.63 -1.03
CA ARG A 374 -6.38 1.90 -1.73
C ARG A 374 -7.23 3.03 -1.15
N ALA A 375 -8.52 2.81 -0.97
CA ALA A 375 -9.46 3.80 -0.46
C ALA A 375 -9.04 4.29 0.95
N TYR A 376 -8.59 3.39 1.81
CA TYR A 376 -7.99 3.71 3.11
C TYR A 376 -6.64 4.43 2.97
N ARG A 377 -5.66 3.86 2.24
CA ARG A 377 -4.31 4.43 2.04
C ARG A 377 -4.33 5.85 1.46
N PHE A 378 -5.28 6.14 0.59
CA PHE A 378 -5.42 7.43 -0.10
C PHE A 378 -6.68 8.20 0.35
N SER A 379 -7.23 7.86 1.52
CA SER A 379 -8.32 8.62 2.15
C SER A 379 -7.90 10.08 2.42
N PRO A 380 -8.79 11.07 2.20
CA PRO A 380 -8.53 12.45 2.59
C PRO A 380 -8.29 12.56 4.10
N ILE A 381 -7.35 13.41 4.50
CA ILE A 381 -7.06 13.61 5.93
C ILE A 381 -8.04 14.65 6.48
N ILE A 382 -9.05 14.19 7.21
CA ILE A 382 -10.11 15.00 7.81
C ILE A 382 -10.19 14.75 9.32
N PRO A 383 -10.61 15.74 10.13
CA PRO A 383 -10.38 15.71 11.58
C PRO A 383 -11.31 14.75 12.34
N ASP A 384 -12.31 14.16 11.68
CA ASP A 384 -13.20 13.13 12.22
C ASP A 384 -12.76 11.69 11.92
N LEU A 385 -11.79 11.51 11.02
CA LEU A 385 -11.33 10.22 10.48
C LEU A 385 -12.46 9.37 9.84
N GLY A 386 -13.57 9.99 9.42
CA GLY A 386 -14.80 9.30 9.01
C GLY A 386 -14.57 8.24 7.91
N PHE A 387 -13.82 8.59 6.87
CA PHE A 387 -13.44 7.65 5.80
C PHE A 387 -12.64 6.43 6.33
N GLN A 388 -11.67 6.65 7.22
CA GLN A 388 -10.85 5.56 7.79
C GLN A 388 -11.72 4.61 8.63
N ILE A 389 -12.60 5.16 9.48
CA ILE A 389 -13.58 4.39 10.28
C ILE A 389 -14.49 3.57 9.36
N HIS A 390 -15.01 4.17 8.29
CA HIS A 390 -15.97 3.52 7.39
C HIS A 390 -15.34 2.38 6.57
N TYR A 391 -14.14 2.56 6.01
CA TYR A 391 -13.42 1.48 5.32
C TYR A 391 -13.00 0.36 6.28
N LEU A 392 -12.55 0.68 7.51
CA LEU A 392 -12.19 -0.33 8.50
C LEU A 392 -13.42 -1.12 8.99
N ARG A 393 -14.60 -0.50 9.12
CA ARG A 393 -15.85 -1.22 9.39
C ARG A 393 -16.18 -2.23 8.30
N LEU A 394 -16.05 -1.86 7.02
CA LEU A 394 -16.31 -2.81 5.92
C LEU A 394 -15.26 -3.93 5.86
N THR A 395 -13.97 -3.62 6.02
CA THR A 395 -12.92 -4.64 6.18
C THR A 395 -13.22 -5.59 7.33
N THR A 396 -13.68 -5.08 8.49
CA THR A 396 -14.09 -5.90 9.64
C THR A 396 -15.31 -6.76 9.32
N ALA A 397 -16.30 -6.24 8.58
CA ALA A 397 -17.50 -6.99 8.17
C ALA A 397 -17.14 -8.15 7.22
N ILE A 398 -16.28 -7.91 6.23
CA ILE A 398 -15.81 -8.94 5.30
C ILE A 398 -14.98 -10.00 6.03
N LEU A 399 -14.09 -9.59 6.94
CA LEU A 399 -13.25 -10.50 7.73
C LEU A 399 -13.99 -11.24 8.85
N ARG A 400 -15.25 -10.88 9.18
CA ARG A 400 -16.11 -11.68 10.07
C ARG A 400 -16.60 -12.96 9.40
N HIS A 401 -16.92 -12.91 8.11
CA HIS A 401 -17.42 -14.05 7.36
C HIS A 401 -16.33 -15.13 7.20
N GLU A 402 -16.53 -16.30 7.80
CA GLU A 402 -15.47 -17.32 7.97
C GLU A 402 -14.87 -17.82 6.65
N LYS A 403 -15.69 -18.20 5.66
CA LYS A 403 -15.20 -18.63 4.35
C LYS A 403 -14.37 -17.54 3.67
N SER A 404 -14.84 -16.29 3.73
CA SER A 404 -14.14 -15.14 3.13
C SER A 404 -12.82 -14.88 3.84
N ARG A 405 -12.79 -14.86 5.18
CA ARG A 405 -11.55 -14.71 5.97
C ARG A 405 -10.54 -15.79 5.61
N ASN A 406 -10.94 -17.06 5.61
CA ASN A 406 -10.06 -18.19 5.32
C ASN A 406 -9.55 -18.15 3.87
N PHE A 407 -10.40 -17.80 2.89
CA PHE A 407 -9.97 -17.57 1.51
C PHE A 407 -8.93 -16.43 1.39
N LEU A 408 -9.22 -15.27 1.96
CA LEU A 408 -8.36 -14.08 1.92
C LEU A 408 -6.98 -14.39 2.55
N PHE A 409 -6.95 -15.27 3.56
CA PHE A 409 -5.73 -15.78 4.20
C PHE A 409 -4.92 -16.77 3.35
N VAL A 410 -5.60 -17.72 2.71
CA VAL A 410 -4.91 -18.79 1.95
C VAL A 410 -4.46 -18.25 0.60
N SER A 411 -5.39 -17.80 -0.24
CA SER A 411 -5.17 -17.66 -1.68
C SER A 411 -4.41 -16.39 -2.06
N LEU A 412 -4.53 -15.30 -1.29
CA LEU A 412 -3.92 -14.02 -1.67
C LEU A 412 -2.42 -13.92 -1.34
N THR A 413 -1.87 -14.97 -0.75
CA THR A 413 -0.48 -15.03 -0.27
C THR A 413 0.54 -15.49 -1.32
N ASP A 414 0.08 -15.81 -2.54
CA ASP A 414 0.93 -15.96 -3.73
C ASP A 414 1.19 -14.61 -4.45
N GLY A 415 0.74 -13.48 -3.90
CA GLY A 415 1.33 -12.19 -4.30
C GLY A 415 0.55 -10.89 -4.04
N THR A 416 -0.73 -10.90 -3.64
CA THR A 416 -1.58 -9.68 -3.66
C THR A 416 -2.07 -9.14 -2.32
N PHE A 417 -2.49 -9.96 -1.35
CA PHE A 417 -2.85 -9.51 0.01
C PHE A 417 -1.99 -10.20 1.06
N ASP A 418 -0.67 -10.13 0.84
CA ASP A 418 0.33 -10.49 1.84
C ASP A 418 0.22 -9.58 3.07
N VAL A 419 0.72 -10.05 4.22
CA VAL A 419 0.77 -9.31 5.49
C VAL A 419 1.41 -7.93 5.28
N LEU A 420 2.42 -7.83 4.41
CA LEU A 420 3.02 -6.59 3.92
C LEU A 420 2.02 -5.50 3.52
N ARG A 421 0.98 -5.88 2.75
CA ARG A 421 -0.03 -4.93 2.28
C ARG A 421 -1.09 -4.71 3.35
N SER A 422 -1.46 -5.70 4.15
CA SER A 422 -2.45 -5.52 5.21
C SER A 422 -1.99 -4.58 6.33
N VAL A 423 -0.67 -4.40 6.56
CA VAL A 423 -0.12 -3.36 7.48
C VAL A 423 -0.67 -1.95 7.17
N VAL A 424 -1.05 -1.68 5.91
CA VAL A 424 -1.60 -0.38 5.48
C VAL A 424 -2.90 -0.01 6.19
N PHE A 425 -3.74 -0.98 6.61
CA PHE A 425 -4.93 -0.69 7.42
C PHE A 425 -4.62 -0.24 8.86
N PHE A 426 -3.39 -0.46 9.33
CA PHE A 426 -2.97 -0.16 10.71
C PHE A 426 -2.31 1.22 10.86
N TYR A 427 -1.88 1.83 9.75
CA TYR A 427 -1.39 3.20 9.76
C TYR A 427 -2.55 4.18 9.96
N ILE A 428 -2.42 5.09 10.92
CA ILE A 428 -3.41 6.14 11.19
C ILE A 428 -2.89 7.45 10.59
N LYS A 429 -3.59 7.99 9.60
CA LYS A 429 -3.22 9.30 9.05
C LYS A 429 -3.58 10.40 10.05
N THR A 430 -2.59 10.95 10.72
CA THR A 430 -2.78 12.16 11.54
C THR A 430 -2.92 13.40 10.64
N PRO A 431 -3.72 14.40 11.03
CA PRO A 431 -3.82 15.68 10.34
C PRO A 431 -2.54 16.53 10.51
N LEU A 432 -1.49 16.19 9.77
CA LEU A 432 -0.21 16.93 9.73
C LEU A 432 -0.38 18.37 9.22
N ARG A 433 -1.50 18.68 8.56
CA ARG A 433 -1.81 19.99 7.97
C ARG A 433 -2.92 20.70 8.74
N VAL A 434 -2.51 21.59 9.64
CA VAL A 434 -3.42 22.23 10.61
C VAL A 434 -4.65 22.88 9.94
N LYS A 435 -4.45 23.57 8.82
CA LYS A 435 -5.52 24.27 8.09
C LYS A 435 -6.30 23.37 7.13
N GLU A 436 -5.59 22.64 6.26
CA GLU A 436 -6.22 21.87 5.17
C GLU A 436 -6.97 20.62 5.67
N ALA A 437 -6.50 20.02 6.76
CA ALA A 437 -7.14 18.86 7.38
C ALA A 437 -8.10 19.25 8.53
N GLY A 438 -8.60 20.49 8.55
CA GLY A 438 -9.60 21.00 9.51
C GLY A 438 -9.18 20.95 10.99
N LEU A 439 -7.91 20.71 11.31
CA LEU A 439 -7.45 20.57 12.69
C LEU A 439 -7.53 21.89 13.47
N GLU A 440 -7.47 23.04 12.79
CA GLU A 440 -7.72 24.37 13.37
C GLU A 440 -9.15 24.49 13.94
N GLU A 441 -10.15 23.79 13.36
CA GLU A 441 -11.51 23.74 13.92
C GLU A 441 -11.57 22.83 15.17
N LEU A 442 -10.83 21.72 15.14
CA LEU A 442 -10.78 20.75 16.23
C LEU A 442 -9.92 21.22 17.41
N ILE A 443 -8.88 22.02 17.16
CA ILE A 443 -7.91 22.55 18.12
C ILE A 443 -7.63 24.04 17.79
N PRO A 444 -8.57 24.97 18.09
CA PRO A 444 -8.52 26.38 17.67
C PRO A 444 -7.52 27.25 18.44
N THR A 445 -6.82 26.68 19.42
CA THR A 445 -5.73 27.34 20.13
C THR A 445 -4.70 26.28 20.54
N THR A 446 -3.42 26.57 20.30
CA THR A 446 -2.32 25.78 20.82
C THR A 446 -1.94 26.25 22.22
N TRP A 447 -1.45 25.33 23.04
CA TRP A 447 -0.86 25.64 24.34
C TRP A 447 0.37 24.74 24.55
N TRP A 448 1.39 25.28 25.22
CA TRP A 448 2.58 24.56 25.65
C TRP A 448 2.98 25.06 27.05
N PRO A 449 3.56 24.19 27.91
CA PRO A 449 4.14 24.64 29.17
C PRO A 449 5.23 25.70 28.91
N THR A 450 5.20 26.79 29.65
CA THR A 450 6.15 27.91 29.49
C THR A 450 7.33 27.84 30.44
N HIS A 451 7.26 26.97 31.45
CA HIS A 451 8.34 26.64 32.39
C HIS A 451 8.52 25.12 32.44
N PHE A 452 9.76 24.69 32.66
CA PHE A 452 10.11 23.27 32.78
C PHE A 452 11.13 23.10 33.91
N ASP A 453 10.93 22.08 34.75
CA ASP A 453 11.90 21.65 35.75
C ASP A 453 13.11 20.96 35.08
N LYS A 454 14.06 20.52 35.91
CA LYS A 454 15.24 19.78 35.46
C LYS A 454 14.93 18.37 34.89
N GLU A 455 13.69 17.90 35.01
CA GLU A 455 13.20 16.62 34.49
C GLU A 455 12.29 16.78 33.24
N GLY A 456 11.91 18.01 32.87
CA GLY A 456 11.02 18.32 31.74
C GLY A 456 9.52 18.38 32.08
N LYS A 457 9.14 18.55 33.34
CA LYS A 457 7.75 18.75 33.80
C LYS A 457 7.46 20.24 34.05
N ASP A 458 6.19 20.65 34.00
CA ASP A 458 5.79 22.02 34.35
C ASP A 458 5.98 22.28 35.85
N GLU A 459 6.75 23.33 36.22
CA GLU A 459 7.02 23.70 37.62
C GLU A 459 5.85 24.43 38.30
N ARG A 460 4.90 24.98 37.53
CA ARG A 460 3.87 25.85 38.11
C ARG A 460 2.77 25.04 38.81
N GLU A 461 2.48 25.38 40.07
CA GLU A 461 1.17 25.04 40.62
C GLU A 461 0.07 25.76 39.81
N PRO A 462 -1.10 25.12 39.58
CA PRO A 462 -2.21 25.71 38.79
C PRO A 462 -2.91 26.91 39.47
N LYS A 463 -2.29 27.50 40.50
CA LYS A 463 -2.69 28.73 41.18
C LYS A 463 -2.07 29.97 40.52
N ASP A 464 -0.84 29.87 40.03
CA ASP A 464 -0.06 30.98 39.47
C ASP A 464 -0.35 31.25 37.98
N GLU A 465 -1.16 30.39 37.36
CA GLU A 465 -1.54 30.45 35.96
C GLU A 465 -2.58 31.55 35.71
N SER A 466 -2.40 32.39 34.68
CA SER A 466 -3.36 33.45 34.33
C SER A 466 -4.75 32.89 34.00
N SER A 467 -5.82 33.69 34.13
CA SER A 467 -7.17 33.34 33.67
C SER A 467 -7.18 32.91 32.21
N ASP A 468 -6.40 33.60 31.40
CA ASP A 468 -6.39 33.48 29.94
C ASP A 468 -5.52 32.30 29.50
N GLU A 469 -4.44 32.04 30.25
CA GLU A 469 -3.60 30.85 30.11
C GLU A 469 -4.38 29.59 30.49
N ARG A 470 -5.10 29.61 31.64
CA ARG A 470 -6.06 28.57 32.04
C ARG A 470 -7.14 28.31 31.00
N LEU A 471 -7.67 29.36 30.37
CA LEU A 471 -8.70 29.23 29.33
C LEU A 471 -8.13 28.59 28.05
N ARG A 472 -6.93 29.01 27.63
CA ARG A 472 -6.22 28.45 26.46
C ARG A 472 -5.82 26.99 26.69
N ARG A 473 -5.20 26.65 27.83
CA ARG A 473 -4.85 25.26 28.16
C ARG A 473 -6.08 24.36 28.13
N ARG A 474 -7.16 24.74 28.83
CA ARG A 474 -8.43 23.98 28.83
C ARG A 474 -9.07 23.86 27.45
N ALA A 475 -8.88 24.82 26.55
CA ALA A 475 -9.37 24.73 25.17
C ALA A 475 -8.53 23.77 24.32
N TYR A 476 -7.20 23.83 24.44
CA TYR A 476 -6.25 22.91 23.81
C TYR A 476 -6.46 21.46 24.29
N GLU A 477 -6.50 21.23 25.61
CA GLU A 477 -6.76 19.93 26.24
C GLU A 477 -8.06 19.28 25.72
N ARG A 478 -9.16 20.05 25.63
CA ARG A 478 -10.42 19.57 25.04
C ARG A 478 -10.26 19.23 23.56
N GLY A 479 -9.47 19.99 22.80
CA GLY A 479 -9.13 19.69 21.42
C GLY A 479 -8.40 18.35 21.29
N CYS A 480 -7.31 18.18 22.03
CA CYS A 480 -6.52 16.95 22.08
C CYS A 480 -7.38 15.75 22.52
N GLN A 481 -8.24 15.90 23.52
CA GLN A 481 -9.08 14.80 24.01
C GLN A 481 -10.19 14.41 23.00
N ARG A 482 -10.71 15.35 22.19
CA ARG A 482 -11.61 15.04 21.06
C ARG A 482 -10.89 14.29 19.95
N LEU A 483 -9.67 14.70 19.60
CA LEU A 483 -8.84 14.01 18.62
C LEU A 483 -8.49 12.59 19.10
N LYS A 484 -8.08 12.44 20.36
CA LYS A 484 -7.79 11.14 20.99
C LYS A 484 -9.00 10.20 20.90
N LYS A 485 -10.20 10.66 21.25
CA LYS A 485 -11.44 9.86 21.14
C LYS A 485 -11.79 9.42 19.72
N ARG A 486 -11.41 10.18 18.69
CA ARG A 486 -11.61 9.80 17.28
C ARG A 486 -10.56 8.79 16.81
N ILE A 487 -9.32 8.95 17.27
CA ILE A 487 -8.24 7.97 17.04
C ILE A 487 -8.55 6.65 17.75
N GLU A 488 -9.04 6.68 18.99
CA GLU A 488 -9.43 5.49 19.78
C GLU A 488 -10.41 4.58 19.00
N VAL A 489 -11.40 5.13 18.29
CA VAL A 489 -12.34 4.34 17.45
C VAL A 489 -11.64 3.67 16.25
N VAL A 490 -10.66 4.33 15.62
CA VAL A 490 -9.85 3.75 14.54
C VAL A 490 -8.96 2.64 15.09
N GLU A 491 -8.33 2.87 16.24
CA GLU A 491 -7.49 1.90 16.95
C GLU A 491 -8.27 0.66 17.39
N GLU A 492 -9.50 0.82 17.88
CA GLU A 492 -10.40 -0.28 18.26
C GLU A 492 -10.77 -1.15 17.05
N LEU A 493 -11.13 -0.54 15.91
CA LEU A 493 -11.43 -1.28 14.68
C LEU A 493 -10.21 -2.04 14.15
N GLN A 494 -9.01 -1.45 14.22
CA GLN A 494 -7.76 -2.15 13.89
C GLN A 494 -7.51 -3.35 14.82
N VAL A 495 -7.76 -3.22 16.13
CA VAL A 495 -7.64 -4.34 17.09
C VAL A 495 -8.72 -5.40 16.84
N GLN A 496 -9.95 -5.03 16.44
CA GLN A 496 -10.99 -5.99 16.03
C GLN A 496 -10.56 -6.79 14.79
N ILE A 497 -9.97 -6.14 13.78
CA ILE A 497 -9.39 -6.83 12.62
C ILE A 497 -8.34 -7.84 13.09
N LEU A 498 -7.39 -7.44 13.94
CA LEU A 498 -6.36 -8.37 14.46
C LEU A 498 -6.93 -9.54 15.27
N ARG A 499 -8.03 -9.36 16.01
CA ARG A 499 -8.73 -10.47 16.68
C ARG A 499 -9.35 -11.45 15.68
N LEU A 500 -9.91 -10.97 14.58
CA LEU A 500 -10.38 -11.84 13.50
C LEU A 500 -9.21 -12.58 12.85
N LEU A 501 -8.08 -11.91 12.62
CA LEU A 501 -6.87 -12.53 12.07
C LEU A 501 -6.23 -13.55 13.03
N LEU A 502 -6.39 -13.38 14.35
CA LEU A 502 -5.91 -14.27 15.40
C LEU A 502 -6.96 -15.29 15.87
N ASN A 503 -8.08 -15.47 15.15
CA ASN A 503 -9.11 -16.41 15.56
C ASN A 503 -8.61 -17.86 15.53
N ASN A 504 -8.97 -18.63 16.58
CA ASN A 504 -8.67 -20.06 16.69
C ASN A 504 -9.94 -20.93 16.76
N LYS A 505 -11.13 -20.32 16.56
CA LYS A 505 -12.45 -20.96 16.73
C LYS A 505 -13.20 -21.10 15.40
N ASP A 506 -12.46 -21.15 14.28
CA ASP A 506 -13.00 -21.44 12.95
C ASP A 506 -13.45 -22.91 12.89
N LYS A 507 -14.58 -23.19 12.23
CA LYS A 507 -15.27 -24.49 12.25
C LYS A 507 -15.24 -25.22 10.90
N THR A 508 -14.84 -24.58 9.81
CA THR A 508 -14.88 -25.18 8.47
C THR A 508 -13.51 -25.64 7.96
N THR A 509 -13.26 -26.95 8.10
CA THR A 509 -12.44 -27.79 7.17
C THR A 509 -11.12 -27.20 6.66
N GLY A 510 -10.29 -26.63 7.54
CA GLY A 510 -8.98 -26.07 7.17
C GLY A 510 -8.11 -25.73 8.38
N GLU A 511 -6.95 -25.12 8.13
CA GLU A 511 -6.13 -24.50 9.17
C GLU A 511 -6.85 -23.27 9.77
N ALA A 512 -6.76 -23.08 11.08
CA ALA A 512 -7.37 -21.92 11.73
C ALA A 512 -6.67 -20.60 11.34
N SER A 513 -7.43 -19.49 11.31
CA SER A 513 -6.97 -18.14 10.95
C SER A 513 -5.67 -17.76 11.67
N ARG A 514 -5.59 -18.00 12.99
CA ARG A 514 -4.41 -17.77 13.85
C ARG A 514 -3.16 -18.48 13.30
N TYR A 515 -3.28 -19.73 12.85
CA TYR A 515 -2.15 -20.51 12.37
C TYR A 515 -1.63 -19.98 11.03
N ILE A 516 -2.53 -19.71 10.08
CA ILE A 516 -2.18 -19.13 8.78
C ILE A 516 -1.54 -17.75 8.97
N PHE A 517 -2.15 -16.88 9.77
CA PHE A 517 -1.63 -15.56 10.11
C PHE A 517 -0.22 -15.63 10.71
N LEU A 518 0.01 -16.48 11.71
CA LEU A 518 1.31 -16.59 12.37
C LEU A 518 2.39 -17.12 11.44
N ASN A 519 2.07 -18.07 10.54
CA ASN A 519 3.03 -18.56 9.54
C ASN A 519 3.39 -17.50 8.50
N LYS A 520 2.41 -16.72 8.01
CA LYS A 520 2.68 -15.63 7.05
C LYS A 520 3.39 -14.44 7.72
N PHE A 521 3.04 -14.08 8.96
CA PHE A 521 3.74 -13.06 9.74
C PHE A 521 5.19 -13.46 10.07
N ARG A 522 5.44 -14.75 10.36
CA ARG A 522 6.80 -15.31 10.50
C ARG A 522 7.62 -15.11 9.21
N LYS A 523 7.07 -15.46 8.04
CA LYS A 523 7.73 -15.25 6.73
C LYS A 523 8.02 -13.76 6.48
N PHE A 524 7.05 -12.88 6.70
CA PHE A 524 7.21 -11.43 6.59
C PHE A 524 8.38 -10.90 7.46
N LEU A 525 8.47 -11.34 8.72
CA LEU A 525 9.55 -10.94 9.63
C LEU A 525 10.92 -11.43 9.14
N GLN A 526 10.99 -12.66 8.62
CA GLN A 526 12.22 -13.21 8.04
C GLN A 526 12.70 -12.37 6.84
N GLU A 527 11.80 -11.99 5.95
CA GLU A 527 12.09 -11.18 4.77
C GLU A 527 12.55 -9.76 5.13
N ASN A 528 11.90 -9.13 6.12
CA ASN A 528 12.16 -7.73 6.48
C ASN A 528 13.33 -7.55 7.46
N ALA A 529 13.75 -8.60 8.17
CA ALA A 529 14.97 -8.58 8.97
C ALA A 529 16.21 -9.05 8.18
N SER A 530 16.02 -9.76 7.06
CA SER A 530 17.09 -10.21 6.17
C SER A 530 17.64 -9.08 5.30
N ASN A 531 18.43 -8.17 5.89
CA ASN A 531 19.13 -7.06 5.21
C ASN A 531 20.21 -7.49 4.18
N ARG A 532 20.04 -8.61 3.46
CA ARG A 532 20.98 -9.18 2.48
C ARG A 532 20.94 -8.45 1.12
N GLY A 533 21.21 -7.15 1.13
CA GLY A 533 21.86 -6.40 0.04
C GLY A 533 21.20 -6.24 -1.34
N GLN A 534 20.12 -6.96 -1.68
CA GLN A 534 19.60 -7.03 -3.06
C GLN A 534 18.22 -6.40 -3.30
N HIS A 535 17.47 -6.06 -2.23
CA HIS A 535 16.21 -5.30 -2.34
C HIS A 535 16.28 -4.03 -1.46
N PRO A 536 16.52 -2.83 -2.05
CA PRO A 536 16.66 -1.57 -1.29
C PRO A 536 15.36 -1.02 -0.69
N THR A 537 14.21 -1.61 -1.05
CA THR A 537 12.88 -1.22 -0.60
C THR A 537 12.58 -1.91 0.72
N ALA A 538 12.48 -1.14 1.81
CA ALA A 538 11.82 -1.63 3.02
C ALA A 538 10.35 -1.90 2.66
N LEU A 539 9.96 -3.18 2.60
CA LEU A 539 8.70 -3.63 2.00
C LEU A 539 7.46 -3.08 2.75
N CYS A 540 7.65 -2.64 3.99
CA CYS A 540 6.72 -1.82 4.74
C CYS A 540 7.47 -0.64 5.40
N PRO A 541 6.99 0.62 5.33
CA PRO A 541 7.64 1.74 6.01
C PRO A 541 7.62 1.59 7.55
N PRO A 542 8.61 2.13 8.28
CA PRO A 542 8.71 1.95 9.73
C PRO A 542 7.49 2.43 10.53
N GLU A 543 6.85 3.52 10.06
CA GLU A 543 5.70 4.16 10.72
C GLU A 543 4.49 3.21 10.75
N TYR A 544 4.26 2.54 9.63
CA TYR A 544 3.20 1.53 9.46
C TYR A 544 3.45 0.33 10.38
N MET A 545 4.71 -0.11 10.44
CA MET A 545 5.12 -1.25 11.29
C MET A 545 4.99 -0.95 12.78
N VAL A 546 5.35 0.27 13.22
CA VAL A 546 5.16 0.70 14.62
C VAL A 546 3.67 0.71 15.00
N CYS A 547 2.80 1.25 14.14
CA CYS A 547 1.35 1.23 14.41
C CYS A 547 0.80 -0.21 14.47
N PHE A 548 1.16 -1.06 13.52
CA PHE A 548 0.74 -2.47 13.48
C PHE A 548 1.22 -3.26 14.70
N LEU A 549 2.51 -3.17 15.06
CA LEU A 549 3.06 -3.87 16.22
C LEU A 549 2.40 -3.41 17.53
N HIS A 550 2.07 -2.12 17.66
CA HIS A 550 1.29 -1.63 18.79
C HIS A 550 -0.09 -2.28 18.85
N ARG A 551 -0.86 -2.30 17.74
CA ARG A 551 -2.19 -2.94 17.73
C ARG A 551 -2.11 -4.45 17.96
N LEU A 552 -1.08 -5.12 17.44
CA LEU A 552 -0.83 -6.55 17.65
C LEU A 552 -0.59 -6.86 19.12
N ILE A 553 0.22 -6.05 19.82
CA ILE A 553 0.41 -6.17 21.27
C ILE A 553 -0.91 -5.94 22.02
N THR A 554 -1.72 -4.94 21.64
CA THR A 554 -3.05 -4.72 22.23
C THR A 554 -3.98 -5.93 22.03
N ALA A 555 -4.00 -6.52 20.83
CA ALA A 555 -4.80 -7.71 20.53
C ALA A 555 -4.35 -8.92 21.36
N VAL A 556 -3.05 -9.25 21.37
CA VAL A 556 -2.47 -10.35 22.15
C VAL A 556 -2.74 -10.19 23.65
N ARG A 557 -2.52 -8.99 24.22
CA ARG A 557 -2.84 -8.72 25.62
C ARG A 557 -4.31 -8.95 25.96
N SER A 558 -5.23 -8.65 25.04
CA SER A 558 -6.66 -8.91 25.27
C SER A 558 -7.07 -10.38 25.19
N TYR A 559 -6.30 -11.25 24.51
CA TYR A 559 -6.48 -12.70 24.63
C TYR A 559 -5.91 -13.24 25.93
N TRP A 560 -4.72 -12.74 26.33
CA TRP A 560 -4.08 -13.07 27.60
C TRP A 560 -5.02 -12.76 28.79
N ASP A 561 -5.60 -11.55 28.83
CA ASP A 561 -6.52 -11.16 29.91
C ASP A 561 -7.88 -11.85 29.86
N GLU A 562 -8.29 -12.43 28.72
CA GLU A 562 -9.46 -13.30 28.64
C GLU A 562 -9.13 -14.70 29.18
N GLY A 563 -7.94 -15.24 28.89
CA GLY A 563 -7.42 -16.47 29.50
C GLY A 563 -7.25 -16.35 31.02
N ASN A 564 -6.87 -15.18 31.52
CA ASN A 564 -6.85 -14.89 32.97
C ASN A 564 -8.25 -14.96 33.63
N ARG A 565 -9.34 -14.78 32.87
CA ARG A 565 -10.71 -14.88 33.39
C ARG A 565 -11.20 -16.32 33.45
N THR A 566 -10.74 -17.19 32.54
CA THR A 566 -11.04 -18.62 32.57
C THR A 566 -10.10 -19.38 33.52
N SER A 567 -8.86 -18.91 33.69
CA SER A 567 -7.86 -19.47 34.61
C SER A 567 -7.30 -18.37 35.55
N PRO A 568 -7.89 -18.16 36.74
CA PRO A 568 -7.50 -17.08 37.66
C PRO A 568 -6.15 -17.30 38.38
N ALA A 569 -5.29 -18.18 37.86
CA ALA A 569 -3.94 -18.43 38.35
C ALA A 569 -2.83 -17.78 37.49
N SER A 570 -3.14 -17.26 36.30
CA SER A 570 -2.18 -16.62 35.40
C SER A 570 -2.04 -15.10 35.64
N LEU A 571 -0.85 -14.57 35.30
CA LEU A 571 -0.46 -13.18 35.55
C LEU A 571 -1.26 -12.18 34.70
N SER A 572 -1.54 -10.99 35.22
CA SER A 572 -2.13 -9.88 34.43
C SER A 572 -1.26 -9.52 33.22
N SER A 573 -1.86 -9.13 32.08
CA SER A 573 -1.09 -8.63 30.94
C SER A 573 -0.35 -7.30 31.23
N GLU A 574 -0.68 -6.61 32.33
CA GLU A 574 0.08 -5.45 32.85
C GLU A 574 1.37 -5.85 33.58
N GLU A 575 1.45 -7.08 34.11
CA GLU A 575 2.66 -7.63 34.71
C GLU A 575 3.50 -8.46 33.72
N ALA A 576 3.11 -8.49 32.44
CA ALA A 576 3.82 -9.22 31.39
C ALA A 576 5.25 -8.69 31.20
N TYR A 577 6.22 -9.50 31.60
CA TYR A 577 7.66 -9.19 31.51
C TYR A 577 8.36 -10.15 30.54
N VAL A 578 9.10 -9.58 29.58
CA VAL A 578 9.98 -10.35 28.69
C VAL A 578 11.41 -10.27 29.22
N PRO A 579 12.00 -11.35 29.77
CA PRO A 579 13.35 -11.30 30.32
C PRO A 579 14.38 -10.90 29.26
N PRO A 580 15.24 -9.89 29.50
CA PRO A 580 16.30 -9.47 28.57
C PRO A 580 17.19 -10.62 28.10
N GLN A 581 17.31 -11.68 28.91
CA GLN A 581 18.01 -12.92 28.57
C GLN A 581 17.59 -13.51 27.22
N LEU A 582 16.29 -13.43 26.87
CA LEU A 582 15.74 -13.97 25.62
C LEU A 582 16.21 -13.23 24.35
N PHE A 583 16.93 -12.11 24.48
CA PHE A 583 17.49 -11.36 23.35
C PHE A 583 18.93 -11.76 23.01
N TYR A 584 19.63 -12.52 23.86
CA TYR A 584 21.05 -12.84 23.68
C TYR A 584 21.47 -14.27 24.09
N ASN A 585 20.63 -15.05 24.76
CA ASN A 585 20.99 -16.37 25.30
C ASN A 585 20.75 -17.56 24.34
N GLY A 586 20.42 -17.29 23.07
CA GLY A 586 20.18 -18.32 22.05
C GLY A 586 18.93 -19.20 22.24
N LYS A 587 18.17 -19.06 23.33
CA LYS A 587 17.01 -19.94 23.64
C LYS A 587 15.79 -19.70 22.74
N VAL A 588 15.78 -18.62 21.98
CA VAL A 588 14.77 -18.34 20.95
C VAL A 588 15.51 -18.04 19.66
N ASP A 589 15.43 -18.96 18.71
CA ASP A 589 15.90 -18.73 17.35
C ASP A 589 14.98 -17.71 16.65
N TYR A 590 15.60 -16.83 15.87
CA TYR A 590 14.98 -15.79 15.06
C TYR A 590 15.62 -15.81 13.67
N PHE A 591 15.60 -16.94 12.97
CA PHE A 591 16.16 -17.09 11.61
C PHE A 591 17.67 -16.77 11.54
N ASP A 592 18.46 -17.29 12.49
CA ASP A 592 19.90 -17.02 12.63
C ASP A 592 20.28 -15.54 12.87
N LEU A 593 19.32 -14.63 13.07
CA LEU A 593 19.58 -13.20 13.28
C LEU A 593 20.14 -12.94 14.67
N GLN A 594 21.47 -12.77 14.72
CA GLN A 594 22.17 -12.26 15.90
C GLN A 594 21.66 -10.85 16.26
N ARG A 595 20.72 -10.76 17.22
CA ARG A 595 20.08 -9.52 17.70
C ARG A 595 21.05 -8.43 18.20
N LEU A 596 22.29 -8.82 18.52
CA LEU A 596 23.39 -7.93 18.91
C LEU A 596 24.56 -7.98 17.91
N GLY A 597 24.51 -8.84 16.88
CA GLY A 597 25.60 -9.07 15.93
C GLY A 597 26.95 -9.31 16.60
N GLY A 598 28.01 -8.82 15.96
CA GLY A 598 29.38 -8.83 16.51
C GLY A 598 29.54 -8.07 17.85
N LEU A 599 28.56 -7.25 18.26
CA LEU A 599 28.58 -6.66 19.61
C LEU A 599 28.43 -7.75 20.68
N LEU A 600 27.71 -8.86 20.44
CA LEU A 600 27.64 -9.94 21.42
C LEU A 600 29.00 -10.63 21.59
N SER A 601 29.71 -10.90 20.49
CA SER A 601 31.06 -11.46 20.55
C SER A 601 32.04 -10.52 21.25
N HIS A 602 31.96 -9.21 20.98
CA HIS A 602 32.74 -8.19 21.69
C HIS A 602 32.39 -8.14 23.18
N LEU A 603 31.11 -8.09 23.55
CA LEU A 603 30.66 -8.07 24.96
C LEU A 603 31.08 -9.36 25.70
N LYS A 604 30.94 -10.54 25.07
CA LYS A 604 31.41 -11.83 25.62
C LYS A 604 32.94 -11.85 25.83
N LYS A 605 33.72 -11.18 24.97
CA LYS A 605 35.19 -11.12 25.03
C LYS A 605 35.71 -10.03 25.99
N THR A 606 35.00 -8.91 26.14
CA THR A 606 35.51 -7.69 26.80
C THR A 606 34.81 -7.37 28.13
N LEU A 607 33.56 -7.80 28.34
CA LEU A 607 32.77 -7.54 29.57
C LEU A 607 32.22 -8.82 30.22
N LYS A 608 32.91 -9.95 30.05
CA LYS A 608 32.49 -11.29 30.49
C LYS A 608 31.96 -11.35 31.93
N ASP A 609 32.71 -10.79 32.87
CA ASP A 609 32.37 -10.87 34.31
C ASP A 609 31.22 -9.94 34.69
N ASP A 610 31.05 -8.83 33.96
CA ASP A 610 29.92 -7.92 34.08
C ASP A 610 28.62 -8.54 33.53
N LEU A 611 28.72 -9.25 32.40
CA LEU A 611 27.61 -10.05 31.85
C LEU A 611 27.18 -11.18 32.81
N ALA A 612 28.16 -11.89 33.39
CA ALA A 612 27.89 -12.94 34.37
C ALA A 612 27.24 -12.39 35.65
N SER A 613 27.77 -11.31 36.22
CA SER A 613 27.33 -10.78 37.52
C SER A 613 26.06 -9.91 37.45
N LYS A 614 25.89 -9.07 36.42
CA LYS A 614 24.77 -8.10 36.34
C LYS A 614 23.60 -8.60 35.50
N ALA A 615 23.87 -9.41 34.48
CA ALA A 615 22.84 -9.93 33.56
C ALA A 615 22.57 -11.44 33.73
N ASN A 616 23.30 -12.11 34.63
CA ASN A 616 23.18 -13.54 34.96
C ASN A 616 23.43 -14.46 33.74
N ILE A 617 24.39 -14.06 32.89
CA ILE A 617 24.75 -14.77 31.65
C ILE A 617 25.91 -15.74 31.93
N ILE A 618 25.58 -17.03 32.06
CA ILE A 618 26.58 -18.08 32.08
C ILE A 618 27.02 -18.33 30.63
N ILE A 619 28.19 -17.81 30.26
CA ILE A 619 28.82 -18.03 28.96
C ILE A 619 29.62 -19.33 29.04
N ASP A 620 29.30 -20.30 28.19
CA ASP A 620 30.04 -21.57 28.10
C ASP A 620 31.48 -21.29 27.61
N PRO A 621 32.53 -21.81 28.28
CA PRO A 621 33.91 -21.67 27.81
C PRO A 621 34.13 -22.08 26.34
N ALA A 622 33.36 -23.04 25.81
CA ALA A 622 33.46 -23.49 24.42
C ALA A 622 33.01 -22.41 23.41
N GLU A 623 32.00 -21.59 23.74
CA GLU A 623 31.55 -20.51 22.85
C GLU A 623 32.62 -19.43 22.63
N ILE A 624 33.58 -19.29 23.55
CA ILE A 624 34.62 -18.25 23.50
C ILE A 624 35.76 -18.64 22.53
N GLN A 625 35.91 -19.94 22.23
CA GLN A 625 36.98 -20.46 21.36
C GLN A 625 36.55 -20.60 19.88
N ALA A 626 35.25 -20.49 19.58
CA ALA A 626 34.69 -20.81 18.25
C ALA A 626 34.82 -19.70 17.18
N THR A 627 35.50 -18.58 17.47
CA THR A 627 35.60 -17.42 16.54
C THR A 627 37.03 -16.85 16.44
N SER A 628 38.00 -17.71 16.13
CA SER A 628 39.35 -17.33 15.68
C SER A 628 39.73 -18.15 14.45
N MET A 629 39.21 -17.74 13.30
CA MET A 629 39.55 -18.30 11.98
C MET A 629 39.32 -17.23 10.90
N ASP A 630 40.07 -16.14 11.01
CA ASP A 630 40.35 -15.15 9.94
C ASP A 630 41.54 -14.25 10.34
N ASP A 631 42.51 -14.83 11.07
CA ASP A 631 43.87 -14.30 11.17
C ASP A 631 44.68 -15.03 10.07
N LEU A 632 44.94 -14.37 8.93
CA LEU A 632 45.78 -14.90 7.86
C LEU A 632 47.24 -14.49 8.11
N ASP A 633 48.15 -15.45 7.99
CA ASP A 633 49.51 -15.38 8.52
C ASP A 633 50.34 -14.20 7.96
N GLU A 634 50.85 -13.34 8.85
CA GLU A 634 52.05 -12.55 8.62
C GLU A 634 53.24 -13.28 9.25
N ASP A 635 54.17 -13.82 8.46
CA ASP A 635 55.59 -13.90 8.81
C ASP A 635 56.50 -14.11 7.58
N GLU A 636 57.78 -13.74 7.71
CA GLU A 636 58.66 -13.35 6.60
C GLU A 636 59.26 -14.48 5.73
N GLU A 637 59.54 -14.17 4.45
CA GLU A 637 60.83 -14.57 3.83
C GLU A 637 61.38 -13.46 2.90
N SER A 638 62.70 -13.34 2.80
CA SER A 638 63.42 -12.21 2.19
C SER A 638 63.79 -12.41 0.70
N GLY A 639 63.53 -11.42 -0.15
CA GLY A 639 64.01 -11.41 -1.54
C GLY A 639 64.02 -10.01 -2.18
N ALA A 640 65.15 -9.60 -2.77
CA ALA A 640 65.36 -8.23 -3.28
C ALA A 640 65.25 -8.11 -4.81
N ALA A 641 64.38 -7.22 -5.31
CA ALA A 641 64.35 -6.80 -6.72
C ALA A 641 63.87 -5.34 -6.92
N GLN A 642 64.84 -4.49 -7.30
CA GLN A 642 64.79 -3.22 -8.05
C GLN A 642 63.45 -2.48 -8.31
N ARG A 643 63.44 -1.17 -8.00
CA ARG A 643 62.59 -0.15 -8.65
C ARG A 643 63.06 0.14 -10.10
N PRO A 644 62.19 0.74 -10.92
CA PRO A 644 62.50 2.12 -11.37
C PRO A 644 61.36 3.13 -11.09
N PHE A 645 61.57 4.40 -11.48
CA PHE A 645 60.77 5.59 -11.10
C PHE A 645 59.91 6.17 -12.24
N GLY A 646 58.86 6.92 -11.86
CA GLY A 646 58.20 7.93 -12.71
C GLY A 646 56.68 7.72 -12.87
N ALA A 647 55.80 8.71 -12.72
CA ALA A 647 55.97 10.09 -12.26
C ALA A 647 54.67 10.57 -11.55
N ALA A 648 54.72 11.70 -10.84
CA ALA A 648 53.64 12.15 -9.95
C ALA A 648 52.77 13.29 -10.54
N ALA A 649 51.51 13.34 -10.09
CA ALA A 649 50.63 14.52 -10.19
C ALA A 649 49.86 14.68 -8.87
N MET A 650 49.64 15.93 -8.43
CA MET A 650 49.16 16.25 -7.07
C MET A 650 47.63 16.29 -6.98
N GLY A 651 47.04 15.54 -6.05
CA GLY A 651 45.64 15.67 -5.64
C GLY A 651 45.50 16.66 -4.48
N ALA A 652 44.88 17.83 -4.71
CA ALA A 652 44.64 18.83 -3.67
C ALA A 652 43.41 18.49 -2.81
N ALA A 653 43.46 18.84 -1.53
CA ALA A 653 42.33 18.67 -0.62
C ALA A 653 41.27 19.78 -0.79
N LEU A 654 39.99 19.40 -0.83
CA LEU A 654 38.85 20.31 -0.69
C LEU A 654 37.83 19.74 0.31
N ALA A 655 37.14 20.62 1.02
CA ALA A 655 36.38 20.29 2.22
C ALA A 655 34.99 19.69 1.94
N ARG A 656 34.47 18.87 2.87
CA ARG A 656 33.06 18.45 2.89
C ARG A 656 32.15 19.63 3.29
N PRO A 657 31.07 19.93 2.53
CA PRO A 657 30.08 20.94 2.94
C PRO A 657 29.30 20.56 4.20
N SER A 658 28.96 21.56 5.01
CA SER A 658 28.48 21.42 6.39
C SER A 658 26.96 21.24 6.55
N TRP A 659 26.29 20.47 5.69
CA TRP A 659 24.82 20.44 5.61
C TRP A 659 24.12 19.20 6.20
N LEU A 660 24.87 18.25 6.77
CA LEU A 660 24.30 17.07 7.45
C LEU A 660 23.94 17.30 8.94
N SER A 661 24.14 18.51 9.47
CA SER A 661 23.94 18.86 10.89
C SER A 661 22.50 19.28 11.22
N SER A 662 21.51 18.41 10.96
CA SER A 662 20.14 18.61 11.46
C SER A 662 20.03 18.26 12.96
N PRO A 663 19.69 19.20 13.87
CA PRO A 663 19.74 18.96 15.32
C PRO A 663 18.71 17.98 15.87
N THR A 664 17.67 17.62 15.11
CA THR A 664 16.54 16.79 15.58
C THR A 664 16.89 15.31 15.64
N LEU A 665 17.54 14.76 14.60
CA LEU A 665 17.89 13.34 14.53
C LEU A 665 18.85 12.92 15.65
N GLY A 666 19.81 13.81 15.98
CA GLY A 666 20.76 13.62 17.07
C GLY A 666 20.15 13.66 18.48
N ARG A 667 18.93 14.22 18.66
CA ARG A 667 18.21 14.19 19.94
C ARG A 667 17.40 12.90 20.11
N ALA A 668 16.78 12.39 19.04
CA ALA A 668 16.00 11.14 19.08
C ALA A 668 16.85 9.94 19.53
N ASN A 669 18.04 9.77 18.93
CA ASN A 669 18.94 8.67 19.30
C ASN A 669 19.45 8.79 20.75
N ARG A 670 19.63 10.00 21.28
CA ARG A 670 20.00 10.20 22.70
C ARG A 670 18.86 9.84 23.64
N PHE A 671 17.62 10.23 23.32
CA PHE A 671 16.45 9.89 24.14
C PHE A 671 16.27 8.37 24.30
N LEU A 672 16.41 7.61 23.21
CA LEU A 672 16.34 6.14 23.25
C LEU A 672 17.47 5.53 24.10
N SER A 673 18.71 6.02 23.96
CA SER A 673 19.84 5.56 24.81
C SER A 673 19.65 5.88 26.29
N THR A 674 19.09 7.05 26.65
CA THR A 674 18.85 7.41 28.05
C THR A 674 17.71 6.57 28.66
N ALA A 675 16.61 6.35 27.92
CA ALA A 675 15.51 5.49 28.36
C ALA A 675 15.96 4.04 28.63
N ALA A 676 16.84 3.50 27.79
CA ALA A 676 17.41 2.16 27.97
C ALA A 676 18.23 2.01 29.28
N VAL A 677 18.89 3.08 29.74
CA VAL A 677 19.64 3.08 31.01
C VAL A 677 18.71 3.18 32.22
N SER A 678 17.67 4.02 32.17
CA SER A 678 16.71 4.15 33.28
C SER A 678 15.94 2.86 33.57
N LEU A 679 15.71 2.02 32.56
CA LEU A 679 15.06 0.72 32.69
C LEU A 679 15.91 -0.36 33.40
N MET A 680 17.20 -0.12 33.65
CA MET A 680 18.08 -1.09 34.33
C MET A 680 18.03 -1.02 35.86
N THR A 681 17.08 -0.30 36.46
CA THR A 681 16.87 -0.27 37.92
C THR A 681 15.72 -1.19 38.35
N PRO A 682 15.99 -2.35 39.00
CA PRO A 682 14.94 -3.28 39.39
C PRO A 682 14.09 -2.72 40.54
N ARG A 683 12.77 -2.58 40.32
CA ARG A 683 11.80 -2.04 41.31
C ARG A 683 11.18 -3.09 42.26
N ARG A 684 11.55 -4.37 42.16
CA ARG A 684 11.14 -5.45 43.07
C ARG A 684 12.37 -6.28 43.49
N PRO A 685 12.41 -6.84 44.72
CA PRO A 685 13.43 -7.83 45.11
C PRO A 685 13.32 -9.11 44.26
N LEU A 686 14.43 -9.82 44.10
CA LEU A 686 14.48 -11.08 43.34
C LEU A 686 13.96 -12.25 44.19
N SER A 687 12.85 -12.85 43.77
CA SER A 687 12.39 -14.17 44.23
C SER A 687 13.10 -15.30 43.46
N GLN A 688 13.08 -16.52 44.00
CA GLN A 688 13.72 -17.68 43.37
C GLN A 688 13.01 -18.11 42.08
N PRO A 689 13.74 -18.60 41.05
CA PRO A 689 13.14 -18.98 39.77
C PRO A 689 12.52 -20.38 39.81
N GLU A 690 11.21 -20.47 39.53
CA GLU A 690 10.55 -21.74 39.27
C GLU A 690 11.01 -22.36 37.94
N LYS A 691 11.18 -23.69 37.92
CA LYS A 691 11.68 -24.43 36.76
C LYS A 691 10.54 -24.93 35.87
N VAL A 692 9.92 -24.01 35.12
CA VAL A 692 8.93 -24.39 34.09
C VAL A 692 9.61 -25.22 33.00
N LYS A 693 9.26 -26.52 32.91
CA LYS A 693 9.66 -27.41 31.82
C LYS A 693 8.69 -27.27 30.65
N VAL A 694 9.07 -26.51 29.63
CA VAL A 694 8.39 -26.55 28.32
C VAL A 694 8.62 -27.93 27.70
N ARG A 695 7.54 -28.65 27.37
CA ARG A 695 7.56 -29.89 26.59
C ARG A 695 7.23 -29.58 25.13
N THR A 696 8.14 -29.88 24.22
CA THR A 696 7.87 -29.78 22.78
C THR A 696 7.17 -31.04 22.29
N LEU A 697 5.83 -31.02 22.21
CA LEU A 697 5.06 -32.10 21.59
C LEU A 697 4.97 -31.93 20.06
N ALA A 698 5.01 -33.06 19.36
CA ALA A 698 4.86 -33.16 17.91
C ALA A 698 3.41 -32.86 17.47
N VAL A 699 3.23 -32.58 16.18
CA VAL A 699 1.98 -32.03 15.60
C VAL A 699 0.76 -32.93 15.86
N GLU A 700 0.93 -34.24 15.80
CA GLU A 700 -0.17 -35.23 15.89
C GLU A 700 -0.69 -35.49 17.33
N GLN A 701 -0.18 -34.79 18.35
CA GLN A 701 -0.47 -35.08 19.77
C GLN A 701 -1.03 -33.90 20.59
N ARG A 702 -1.34 -32.76 19.96
CA ARG A 702 -1.88 -31.59 20.68
C ARG A 702 -3.40 -31.62 20.77
N THR A 703 -3.93 -31.38 21.96
CA THR A 703 -5.36 -31.19 22.21
C THR A 703 -5.77 -29.71 22.03
N GLU A 704 -7.06 -29.40 22.12
CA GLU A 704 -7.54 -28.01 22.16
C GLU A 704 -6.92 -27.23 23.34
N GLU A 705 -6.70 -27.88 24.48
CA GLU A 705 -6.09 -27.28 25.69
C GLU A 705 -4.63 -26.85 25.47
N ASP A 706 -3.85 -27.64 24.71
CA ASP A 706 -2.47 -27.29 24.27
C ASP A 706 -2.44 -26.08 23.30
N SER A 707 -3.59 -25.57 22.87
CA SER A 707 -3.73 -24.50 21.87
C SER A 707 -4.16 -23.14 22.46
N GLU A 708 -4.59 -23.07 23.72
CA GLU A 708 -4.98 -21.82 24.39
C GLU A 708 -3.81 -21.10 25.10
N PHE A 709 -2.66 -21.76 25.28
CA PHE A 709 -1.40 -21.19 25.81
C PHE A 709 -0.51 -20.50 24.73
#